data_AF-A0A945WUW0-F1
#
_entry.id   AF-A0A945WUW0-F1
#
_cell.length_a   1.000
_cell.length_b   1.000
_cell.length_c   1.000
_cell.angle_alpha   90.00
_cell.angle_beta   90.00
_cell.angle_gamma   90.00
#
_symmetry.space_group_name_H-M   'P 1'
#
loop_
_entity.id
_entity.type
_entity.pdbx_description
1 polymer ?
#
loop_
_entity_poly.entity_id
_entity_poly.type
_entity_poly.pdbx_seq_one_letter_code
_entity_poly.pdbx_strand_id
1 'polypeptide(L)'
;MKQVFNRLTKPGVAVLALLALVLFASQAFAQEGNVYRQFLGLDSRRLVWFLAQMHLYFGAFVLGVPMFALVIEIVGWRSKDDKYDKLAYEFTSLLSVAYATTAALGGLMAFAMVTLYPTFWGFMAGVFKDIMFMYALLFFFETFFLYLYYYGWKAMKGGREFGRPLQLILKALGAVSILLTIAFTFGVFDPEGGMRTDTRVFIIVFYLVPVAACFFMTKNLKTTHISIGIMLNVAGTMIMMLANSMAGFMMSPVGVNAALEITGTTWQAFENILATPIAIHRMLGNLAFGGLVAGSYAAVKFIGSKTIEDKAHYDWMGYVSNMVAVAALIPLPFAGYYLGREVYSTSAVMGNNMMGGDFSWTFIIQAMLVGSLFLISNYYLWSGMTRIPGAERYYKFIKFILFALILSFAIWLTPHNLPLSALEVGEMGGSQYHPMLKFLGLMPAKNAVVNLIILSTFFSFLLYRRGNKVDPVSIREQGKTAKLVIIGAGIAAILLVGQYALTMMTMDPAALDLPADRAYYMRVMGWLLIFECATAAVCVVLALNDHGKLAQGIYLSVTAFNVAIFLGVWGFVVMEKASPVLRNVAVSQFLQLISCLILVTAIDMFLWKGSKEVGTLKWGKMTTRSQYALLLLTIVITMNMGLMGFIRSGLRGDWHIFGIMRDTSDWAGTPTNFVMTQQVGGAVLLFLVGCAFMFWLGNLVNKVNSEPSSSENEGEAE
;
A
#
# COMPACT_ATOMS: atom_id res chain seq x y z
N MET A 1 34.79 -14.42 -36.89
CA MET A 1 33.82 -13.57 -36.14
C MET A 1 33.85 -13.79 -34.62
N LYS A 2 34.10 -15.00 -34.09
CA LYS A 2 34.24 -15.25 -32.63
C LYS A 2 35.52 -14.71 -31.96
N GLN A 3 36.58 -14.39 -32.72
CA GLN A 3 37.84 -13.86 -32.16
C GLN A 3 37.89 -12.33 -32.00
N VAL A 4 36.94 -11.59 -32.58
CA VAL A 4 36.89 -10.11 -32.47
C VAL A 4 36.13 -9.68 -31.21
N PHE A 5 35.16 -10.48 -30.75
CA PHE A 5 34.35 -10.17 -29.57
C PHE A 5 35.08 -10.39 -28.23
N ASN A 6 36.15 -11.20 -28.22
CA ASN A 6 36.89 -11.55 -27.00
C ASN A 6 38.04 -10.59 -26.66
N ARG A 7 38.25 -9.53 -27.44
CA ARG A 7 39.27 -8.49 -27.18
C ARG A 7 38.71 -7.17 -26.64
N LEU A 8 37.40 -7.05 -26.47
CA LEU A 8 36.74 -5.84 -25.95
C LEU A 8 36.31 -5.94 -24.48
N THR A 9 36.60 -7.05 -23.80
CA THR A 9 36.22 -7.30 -22.41
C THR A 9 37.45 -7.28 -21.50
N LYS A 10 37.45 -6.30 -20.58
CA LYS A 10 38.49 -5.86 -19.60
C LYS A 10 39.49 -4.84 -20.19
N PRO A 11 39.93 -3.79 -19.47
CA PRO A 11 39.39 -3.02 -18.35
C PRO A 11 38.83 -1.64 -18.82
N GLY A 12 38.65 -1.45 -20.13
CA GLY A 12 38.37 -0.15 -20.74
C GLY A 12 37.08 0.52 -20.28
N VAL A 13 36.00 -0.23 -20.03
CA VAL A 13 34.71 0.36 -19.58
C VAL A 13 34.80 0.81 -18.12
N ALA A 14 35.48 0.04 -17.26
CA ALA A 14 35.70 0.43 -15.87
C ALA A 14 36.68 1.61 -15.76
N VAL A 15 37.71 1.64 -16.61
CA VAL A 15 38.69 2.72 -16.70
C VAL A 15 38.07 3.98 -17.33
N LEU A 16 37.17 3.86 -18.31
CA LEU A 16 36.39 4.98 -18.86
C LEU A 16 35.36 5.50 -17.86
N ALA A 17 34.74 4.62 -17.06
CA ALA A 17 33.85 5.03 -15.97
C ALA A 17 34.64 5.72 -14.83
N LEU A 18 35.84 5.23 -14.49
CA LEU A 18 36.73 5.87 -13.53
C LEU A 18 37.29 7.19 -14.05
N LEU A 19 37.68 7.26 -15.33
CA LEU A 19 38.17 8.47 -15.98
C LEU A 19 37.05 9.51 -16.10
N ALA A 20 35.81 9.10 -16.38
CA ALA A 20 34.66 9.99 -16.29
C ALA A 20 34.46 10.48 -14.85
N LEU A 21 34.51 9.59 -13.85
CA LEU A 21 34.43 9.97 -12.43
C LEU A 21 35.54 10.96 -12.02
N VAL A 22 36.77 10.78 -12.48
CA VAL A 22 37.93 11.62 -12.12
C VAL A 22 37.96 12.94 -12.92
N LEU A 23 37.62 12.92 -14.21
CA LEU A 23 37.57 14.11 -15.07
C LEU A 23 36.37 15.02 -14.75
N PHE A 24 35.29 14.48 -14.18
CA PHE A 24 34.15 15.28 -13.71
C PHE A 24 34.22 15.65 -12.22
N ALA A 25 35.03 14.94 -11.41
CA ALA A 25 35.25 15.32 -10.00
C ALA A 25 36.10 16.59 -9.83
N SER A 26 36.95 16.93 -10.81
CA SER A 26 37.83 18.11 -10.73
C SER A 26 37.11 19.46 -10.95
N GLN A 27 35.83 19.47 -11.30
CA GLN A 27 35.00 20.69 -11.32
C GLN A 27 34.15 20.89 -10.06
N ALA A 28 34.30 20.02 -9.04
CA ALA A 28 33.54 20.13 -7.79
C ALA A 28 34.04 21.23 -6.82
N PHE A 29 35.14 21.92 -7.15
CA PHE A 29 35.71 22.99 -6.31
C PHE A 29 35.58 24.37 -6.98
N ALA A 30 34.34 24.79 -7.22
CA ALA A 30 33.90 26.18 -7.34
C ALA A 30 32.38 26.17 -7.51
N GLN A 31 31.63 26.07 -6.40
CA GLN A 31 30.17 26.17 -6.46
C GLN A 31 29.79 27.65 -6.63
N GLU A 32 29.74 28.12 -7.88
CA GLU A 32 28.90 29.27 -8.22
C GLU A 32 27.42 28.87 -8.06
N GLY A 33 26.58 29.85 -7.70
CA GLY A 33 25.21 29.64 -7.27
C GLY A 33 24.33 28.92 -8.30
N ASN A 34 23.61 27.89 -7.85
CA ASN A 34 22.37 27.38 -8.45
C ASN A 34 22.36 27.13 -9.98
N VAL A 35 23.44 26.57 -10.53
CA VAL A 35 23.51 26.20 -11.96
C VAL A 35 22.92 24.81 -12.21
N TYR A 36 21.74 24.75 -12.83
CA TYR A 36 21.09 23.51 -13.26
C TYR A 36 21.40 23.20 -14.73
N ARG A 37 21.70 21.94 -15.04
CA ARG A 37 22.11 21.51 -16.40
C ARG A 37 20.92 20.94 -17.15
N GLN A 38 20.89 21.10 -18.48
CA GLN A 38 19.97 20.36 -19.36
C GLN A 38 20.66 19.12 -19.95
N PHE A 39 19.88 18.09 -20.26
CA PHE A 39 20.38 16.90 -20.97
C PHE A 39 19.83 16.89 -22.39
N LEU A 40 20.69 17.08 -23.39
CA LEU A 40 20.30 17.06 -24.82
C LEU A 40 19.13 18.01 -25.17
N GLY A 41 19.03 19.17 -24.51
CA GLY A 41 17.92 20.12 -24.68
C GLY A 41 16.59 19.66 -24.05
N LEU A 42 16.58 18.55 -23.31
CA LEU A 42 15.43 18.11 -22.51
C LEU A 42 15.42 18.83 -21.16
N ASP A 43 14.22 19.22 -20.75
CA ASP A 43 13.89 19.69 -19.40
C ASP A 43 14.30 18.64 -18.36
N SER A 44 15.29 18.98 -17.54
CA SER A 44 15.85 18.10 -16.51
C SER A 44 14.84 17.67 -15.46
N ARG A 45 13.84 18.52 -15.17
CA ARG A 45 12.75 18.18 -14.24
C ARG A 45 11.89 17.08 -14.81
N ARG A 46 11.56 17.14 -16.11
CA ARG A 46 10.79 16.07 -16.80
C ARG A 46 11.57 14.77 -16.89
N LEU A 47 12.86 14.83 -17.22
CA LEU A 47 13.69 13.63 -17.31
C LEU A 47 13.81 12.93 -15.95
N VAL A 48 14.16 13.68 -14.91
CA VAL A 48 14.28 13.14 -13.54
C VAL A 48 12.93 12.62 -13.05
N TRP A 49 11.83 13.32 -13.32
CA TRP A 49 10.50 12.85 -13.01
C TRP A 49 10.19 11.52 -13.72
N PHE A 50 10.47 11.40 -15.02
CA PHE A 50 10.27 10.15 -15.76
C PHE A 50 10.99 8.98 -15.09
N LEU A 51 12.29 9.17 -14.81
CA LEU A 51 13.15 8.16 -14.23
C LEU A 51 12.68 7.77 -12.83
N ALA A 52 12.35 8.75 -11.99
CA ALA A 52 11.83 8.51 -10.65
C ALA A 52 10.49 7.78 -10.69
N GLN A 53 9.61 8.11 -11.64
CA GLN A 53 8.31 7.46 -11.80
C GLN A 53 8.47 6.00 -12.25
N MET A 54 9.34 5.75 -13.23
CA MET A 54 9.65 4.39 -13.70
C MET A 54 10.29 3.56 -12.60
N HIS A 55 11.27 4.09 -11.89
CA HIS A 55 11.88 3.44 -10.73
C HIS A 55 10.82 3.12 -9.65
N LEU A 56 9.90 4.04 -9.39
CA LEU A 56 8.83 3.85 -8.40
C LEU A 56 7.86 2.73 -8.80
N TYR A 57 7.48 2.59 -10.07
CA TYR A 57 6.59 1.50 -10.50
C TYR A 57 7.23 0.13 -10.28
N PHE A 58 8.47 -0.07 -10.72
CA PHE A 58 9.17 -1.34 -10.50
C PHE A 58 9.52 -1.56 -9.02
N GLY A 59 9.93 -0.52 -8.30
CA GLY A 59 10.20 -0.59 -6.86
C GLY A 59 8.96 -0.94 -6.04
N ALA A 60 7.78 -0.40 -6.39
CA ALA A 60 6.52 -0.77 -5.75
C ALA A 60 6.17 -2.25 -5.99
N PHE A 61 6.42 -2.76 -7.20
CA PHE A 61 6.24 -4.18 -7.51
C PHE A 61 7.21 -5.07 -6.73
N VAL A 62 8.50 -4.71 -6.68
CA VAL A 62 9.55 -5.42 -5.95
C VAL A 62 9.29 -5.45 -4.45
N LEU A 63 8.72 -4.38 -3.87
CA LEU A 63 8.35 -4.35 -2.46
C LEU A 63 7.03 -5.07 -2.17
N GLY A 64 6.04 -4.95 -3.05
CA GLY A 64 4.70 -5.49 -2.82
C GLY A 64 4.61 -7.02 -2.92
N VAL A 65 5.28 -7.62 -3.90
CA VAL A 65 5.18 -9.07 -4.16
C VAL A 65 5.74 -9.95 -3.03
N PRO A 66 6.93 -9.67 -2.46
CA PRO A 66 7.45 -10.43 -1.32
C PRO A 66 6.52 -10.43 -0.11
N MET A 67 5.79 -9.33 0.13
CA MET A 67 4.91 -9.21 1.30
C MET A 67 3.79 -10.24 1.25
N PHE A 68 3.07 -10.33 0.13
CA PHE A 68 1.99 -11.31 0.02
C PHE A 68 2.47 -12.71 -0.35
N ALA A 69 3.59 -12.86 -1.07
CA ALA A 69 4.20 -14.17 -1.32
C ALA A 69 4.56 -14.87 -0.01
N LEU A 70 5.14 -14.13 0.95
CA LEU A 70 5.42 -14.62 2.30
C LEU A 70 4.13 -15.05 3.03
N VAL A 71 3.08 -14.23 2.97
CA VAL A 71 1.80 -14.57 3.61
C VAL A 71 1.22 -15.85 3.02
N ILE A 72 1.25 -16.01 1.69
CA ILE A 72 0.78 -17.19 0.99
C ILE A 72 1.63 -18.42 1.36
N GLU A 73 2.95 -18.28 1.47
CA GLU A 73 3.84 -19.36 1.90
C GLU A 73 3.54 -19.80 3.34
N ILE A 74 3.35 -18.86 4.27
CA ILE A 74 2.97 -19.15 5.66
C ILE A 74 1.64 -19.90 5.70
N VAL A 75 0.67 -19.48 4.87
CA VAL A 75 -0.62 -20.17 4.74
C VAL A 75 -0.40 -21.61 4.25
N GLY A 76 0.38 -21.81 3.19
CA GLY A 76 0.70 -23.15 2.65
C GLY A 76 1.41 -24.05 3.66
N TRP A 77 2.37 -23.49 4.40
CA TRP A 77 3.08 -24.22 5.45
C TRP A 77 2.15 -24.65 6.60
N ARG A 78 1.24 -23.78 7.04
CA ARG A 78 0.28 -24.10 8.11
C ARG A 78 -0.83 -25.04 7.66
N SER A 79 -1.32 -24.89 6.43
CA SER A 79 -2.37 -25.75 5.87
C SER A 79 -1.85 -27.09 5.37
N LYS A 80 -0.53 -27.21 5.15
CA LYS A 80 0.12 -28.33 4.46
C LYS A 80 -0.41 -28.55 3.04
N ASP A 81 -0.83 -27.48 2.38
CA ASP A 81 -1.32 -27.50 1.00
C ASP A 81 -0.26 -26.91 0.06
N ASP A 82 0.36 -27.80 -0.72
CA ASP A 82 1.42 -27.49 -1.69
C ASP A 82 0.97 -26.50 -2.77
N LYS A 83 -0.33 -26.34 -3.00
CA LYS A 83 -0.86 -25.38 -3.97
C LYS A 83 -0.46 -23.95 -3.62
N TYR A 84 -0.53 -23.58 -2.35
CA TYR A 84 -0.12 -22.26 -1.87
C TYR A 84 1.39 -22.06 -1.95
N ASP A 85 2.17 -23.10 -1.63
CA ASP A 85 3.64 -23.04 -1.74
C ASP A 85 4.08 -22.80 -3.20
N LYS A 86 3.48 -23.53 -4.15
CA LYS A 86 3.73 -23.32 -5.60
C LYS A 86 3.35 -21.92 -6.05
N LEU A 87 2.21 -21.41 -5.58
CA LEU A 87 1.76 -20.05 -5.90
C LEU A 87 2.74 -18.98 -5.39
N ALA A 88 3.21 -19.11 -4.15
CA ALA A 88 4.17 -18.20 -3.57
C ALA A 88 5.51 -18.21 -4.34
N TYR A 89 5.96 -19.39 -4.77
CA TYR A 89 7.14 -19.54 -5.63
C TYR A 89 6.94 -18.84 -6.98
N GLU A 90 5.80 -19.06 -7.64
CA GLU A 90 5.49 -18.42 -8.93
C GLU A 90 5.46 -16.90 -8.83
N PHE A 91 4.83 -16.33 -7.80
CA PHE A 91 4.87 -14.88 -7.57
C PHE A 91 6.29 -14.38 -7.35
N THR A 92 7.09 -15.09 -6.54
CA THR A 92 8.49 -14.74 -6.28
C THR A 92 9.34 -14.81 -7.55
N SER A 93 9.05 -15.74 -8.46
CA SER A 93 9.78 -15.86 -9.73
C SER A 93 9.69 -14.60 -10.61
N LEU A 94 8.57 -13.85 -10.50
CA LEU A 94 8.36 -12.59 -11.21
C LEU A 94 9.32 -11.48 -10.74
N LEU A 95 9.90 -11.60 -9.54
CA LEU A 95 10.80 -10.62 -8.96
C LEU A 95 12.19 -10.62 -9.59
N SER A 96 12.67 -11.77 -10.08
CA SER A 96 14.05 -11.92 -10.56
C SER A 96 14.41 -10.91 -11.66
N VAL A 97 13.51 -10.70 -12.63
CA VAL A 97 13.68 -9.75 -13.73
C VAL A 97 13.33 -8.32 -13.30
N ALA A 98 12.30 -8.15 -12.48
CA ALA A 98 11.87 -6.84 -12.00
C ALA A 98 12.93 -6.17 -11.10
N TYR A 99 13.66 -6.96 -10.31
CA TYR A 99 14.69 -6.47 -9.40
C TYR A 99 15.85 -5.79 -10.14
N ALA A 100 16.41 -6.47 -11.14
CA ALA A 100 17.49 -5.92 -11.97
C ALA A 100 17.06 -4.63 -12.69
N THR A 101 15.83 -4.61 -13.22
CA THR A 101 15.26 -3.43 -13.88
C THR A 101 15.10 -2.27 -12.90
N THR A 102 14.64 -2.55 -11.68
CA THR A 102 14.50 -1.56 -10.60
C THR A 102 15.85 -0.95 -10.23
N ALA A 103 16.87 -1.79 -10.03
CA ALA A 103 18.23 -1.36 -9.67
C ALA A 103 18.87 -0.52 -10.80
N ALA A 104 18.70 -0.91 -12.06
CA ALA A 104 19.18 -0.13 -13.21
C ALA A 104 18.51 1.25 -13.29
N LEU A 105 17.18 1.32 -13.13
CA LEU A 105 16.45 2.59 -13.10
C LEU A 105 16.82 3.44 -11.89
N GLY A 106 17.08 2.82 -10.73
CA GLY A 106 17.52 3.52 -9.52
C GLY A 106 18.92 4.12 -9.68
N GLY A 107 19.86 3.35 -10.24
CA GLY A 107 21.21 3.84 -10.57
C GLY A 107 21.18 4.95 -11.61
N LEU A 108 20.36 4.82 -12.66
CA LEU A 108 20.16 5.86 -13.67
C LEU A 108 19.53 7.12 -13.08
N MET A 109 18.55 6.99 -12.19
CA MET A 109 17.95 8.11 -11.47
C MET A 109 18.98 8.80 -10.56
N ALA A 110 19.77 8.05 -9.78
CA ALA A 110 20.80 8.61 -8.93
C ALA A 110 21.86 9.37 -9.75
N PHE A 111 22.30 8.80 -10.87
CA PHE A 111 23.19 9.45 -11.81
C PHE A 111 22.59 10.75 -12.37
N ALA A 112 21.32 10.73 -12.77
CA ALA A 112 20.61 11.92 -13.25
C ALA A 112 20.51 13.01 -12.16
N MET A 113 20.28 12.64 -10.90
CA MET A 113 20.26 13.61 -9.78
C MET A 113 21.62 14.26 -9.55
N VAL A 114 22.70 13.45 -9.48
CA VAL A 114 24.07 13.94 -9.29
C VAL A 114 24.49 14.88 -10.43
N THR A 115 24.11 14.56 -11.66
CA THR A 115 24.56 15.29 -12.85
C THR A 115 23.73 16.53 -13.16
N LEU A 116 22.41 16.45 -13.03
CA LEU A 116 21.49 17.53 -13.43
C LEU A 116 21.15 18.48 -12.27
N TYR A 117 21.20 17.97 -11.04
CA TYR A 117 20.86 18.70 -9.81
C TYR A 117 21.98 18.60 -8.75
N PRO A 118 23.24 18.96 -9.10
CA PRO A 118 24.40 18.74 -8.21
C PRO A 118 24.29 19.49 -6.87
N THR A 119 23.77 20.72 -6.86
CA THR A 119 23.58 21.51 -5.64
C THR A 119 22.56 20.87 -4.70
N PHE A 120 21.39 20.52 -5.24
CA PHE A 120 20.34 19.85 -4.48
C PHE A 120 20.78 18.48 -3.96
N TRP A 121 21.39 17.66 -4.82
CA TRP A 121 21.83 16.33 -4.43
C TRP A 121 22.98 16.38 -3.41
N GLY A 122 23.93 17.30 -3.59
CA GLY A 122 25.03 17.51 -2.64
C GLY A 122 24.51 17.90 -1.25
N PHE A 123 23.52 18.79 -1.20
CA PHE A 123 22.86 19.16 0.05
C PHE A 123 22.14 17.97 0.70
N MET A 124 21.31 17.25 -0.05
CA MET A 124 20.60 16.07 0.45
C MET A 124 21.56 14.97 0.94
N ALA A 125 22.66 14.74 0.21
CA ALA A 125 23.70 13.79 0.61
C ALA A 125 24.44 14.22 1.88
N GLY A 126 24.59 15.53 2.12
CA GLY A 126 25.12 16.07 3.37
C GLY A 126 24.20 15.81 4.56
N VAL A 127 22.91 16.16 4.43
CA VAL A 127 21.90 15.97 5.50
C VAL A 127 21.71 14.48 5.84
N PHE A 128 21.66 13.63 4.82
CA PHE A 128 21.33 12.20 4.95
C PHE A 128 22.53 11.27 4.81
N LYS A 129 23.77 11.74 5.04
CA LYS A 129 24.99 10.94 4.81
C LYS A 129 24.94 9.55 5.44
N ASP A 130 24.59 9.47 6.72
CA ASP A 130 24.55 8.19 7.46
C ASP A 130 23.39 7.31 6.99
N ILE A 131 22.26 7.93 6.68
CA ILE A 131 21.07 7.27 6.14
C ILE A 131 21.35 6.68 4.76
N MET A 132 22.10 7.37 3.90
CA MET A 132 22.49 6.91 2.57
C MET A 132 23.43 5.69 2.63
N PHE A 133 24.35 5.68 3.58
CA PHE A 133 25.21 4.51 3.80
C PHE A 133 24.39 3.30 4.25
N MET A 134 23.49 3.50 5.22
CA MET A 134 22.57 2.44 5.67
C MET A 134 21.64 1.97 4.55
N TYR A 135 21.15 2.90 3.72
CA TYR A 135 20.34 2.61 2.54
C TYR A 135 21.09 1.68 1.60
N ALA A 136 22.33 2.00 1.23
CA ALA A 136 23.16 1.17 0.36
C ALA A 136 23.41 -0.23 0.95
N LEU A 137 23.71 -0.35 2.24
CA LEU A 137 23.86 -1.65 2.91
C LEU A 137 22.57 -2.46 2.85
N LEU A 138 21.43 -1.84 3.13
CA LEU A 138 20.14 -2.53 3.09
C LEU A 138 19.80 -3.06 1.69
N PHE A 139 20.22 -2.40 0.60
CA PHE A 139 20.09 -2.98 -0.75
C PHE A 139 20.86 -4.29 -0.90
N PHE A 140 22.08 -4.37 -0.37
CA PHE A 140 22.83 -5.63 -0.40
C PHE A 140 22.13 -6.70 0.45
N PHE A 141 21.61 -6.34 1.62
CA PHE A 141 20.84 -7.25 2.46
C PHE A 141 19.55 -7.73 1.79
N GLU A 142 18.77 -6.82 1.20
CA GLU A 142 17.55 -7.13 0.45
C GLU A 142 17.86 -8.06 -0.72
N THR A 143 18.88 -7.75 -1.51
CA THR A 143 19.34 -8.61 -2.61
C THR A 143 19.72 -9.99 -2.08
N PHE A 144 20.53 -10.05 -1.02
CA PHE A 144 20.97 -11.30 -0.43
C PHE A 144 19.79 -12.18 0.01
N PHE A 145 18.85 -11.63 0.77
CA PHE A 145 17.67 -12.37 1.22
C PHE A 145 16.73 -12.72 0.06
N LEU A 146 16.58 -11.86 -0.95
CA LEU A 146 15.75 -12.14 -2.12
C LEU A 146 16.29 -13.34 -2.91
N TYR A 147 17.60 -13.37 -3.18
CA TYR A 147 18.23 -14.48 -3.90
C TYR A 147 18.21 -15.75 -3.05
N LEU A 148 18.47 -15.66 -1.75
CA LEU A 148 18.41 -16.81 -0.85
C LEU A 148 16.98 -17.37 -0.72
N TYR A 149 15.99 -16.50 -0.70
CA TYR A 149 14.56 -16.86 -0.71
C TYR A 149 14.21 -17.58 -2.02
N TYR A 150 14.49 -16.96 -3.16
CA TYR A 150 14.08 -17.51 -4.46
C TYR A 150 14.82 -18.80 -4.81
N TYR A 151 16.16 -18.82 -4.77
CA TYR A 151 16.95 -19.99 -5.14
C TYR A 151 16.98 -21.06 -4.06
N GLY A 152 16.77 -20.68 -2.80
CA GLY A 152 16.70 -21.60 -1.67
C GLY A 152 15.41 -22.42 -1.60
N TRP A 153 14.39 -22.10 -2.42
CA TRP A 153 13.05 -22.71 -2.33
C TRP A 153 13.05 -24.24 -2.40
N LYS A 154 13.79 -24.81 -3.37
CA LYS A 154 13.88 -26.27 -3.53
C LYS A 154 14.74 -26.92 -2.44
N ALA A 155 15.84 -26.27 -2.07
CA ALA A 155 16.79 -26.78 -1.07
C ALA A 155 16.19 -26.80 0.35
N MET A 156 15.29 -25.87 0.68
CA MET A 156 14.69 -25.71 2.00
C MET A 156 13.24 -26.21 2.10
N LYS A 157 12.76 -27.00 1.13
CA LYS A 157 11.38 -27.51 1.08
C LYS A 157 11.06 -28.56 2.15
N GLY A 158 12.09 -29.17 2.75
CA GLY A 158 11.97 -30.17 3.79
C GLY A 158 13.23 -30.24 4.65
N GLY A 159 13.17 -30.95 5.79
CA GLY A 159 14.33 -31.13 6.66
C GLY A 159 13.93 -31.64 8.05
N ARG A 160 14.84 -32.38 8.70
CA ARG A 160 14.70 -32.73 10.12
C ARG A 160 14.72 -31.45 10.96
N GLU A 161 14.04 -31.49 12.11
CA GLU A 161 14.13 -30.39 13.05
C GLU A 161 15.56 -30.22 13.55
N PHE A 162 15.97 -28.98 13.76
CA PHE A 162 17.28 -28.66 14.31
C PHE A 162 17.45 -29.25 15.71
N GLY A 163 18.68 -29.53 16.11
CA GLY A 163 18.97 -30.03 17.46
C GLY A 163 18.42 -29.11 18.55
N ARG A 164 18.02 -29.68 19.69
CA ARG A 164 17.49 -28.93 20.84
C ARG A 164 18.35 -27.73 21.26
N PRO A 165 19.71 -27.81 21.28
CA PRO A 165 20.53 -26.66 21.66
C PRO A 165 20.33 -25.45 20.74
N LEU A 166 20.29 -25.66 19.42
CA LEU A 166 20.08 -24.59 18.46
C LEU A 166 18.68 -23.97 18.60
N GLN A 167 17.64 -24.79 18.79
CA GLN A 167 16.29 -24.28 19.02
C GLN A 167 16.17 -23.46 20.30
N LEU A 168 16.88 -23.84 21.37
CA LEU A 168 16.91 -23.08 22.62
C LEU A 168 17.62 -21.74 22.44
N ILE A 169 18.76 -21.71 21.74
CA ILE A 169 19.47 -20.46 21.42
C ILE A 169 18.55 -19.53 20.62
N LEU A 170 17.88 -20.04 19.58
CA LEU A 170 16.95 -19.25 18.77
C LEU A 170 15.79 -18.71 19.63
N LYS A 171 15.18 -19.52 20.48
CA LYS A 171 14.12 -19.06 21.40
C LYS A 171 14.63 -18.03 22.42
N ALA A 172 15.85 -18.18 22.91
CA ALA A 172 16.47 -17.21 23.80
C ALA A 172 16.70 -15.86 23.08
N LEU A 173 17.21 -15.87 21.85
CA LEU A 173 17.33 -14.67 21.01
C LEU A 173 15.96 -14.05 20.71
N GLY A 174 14.94 -14.87 20.49
CA GLY A 174 13.55 -14.40 20.35
C GLY A 174 13.04 -13.71 21.61
N ALA A 175 13.31 -14.28 22.80
CA ALA A 175 12.93 -13.69 24.07
C ALA A 175 13.65 -12.36 24.33
N VAL A 176 14.95 -12.29 24.03
CA VAL A 176 15.73 -11.03 24.07
C VAL A 176 15.13 -10.01 23.10
N SER A 177 14.77 -10.41 21.88
CA SER A 177 14.15 -9.52 20.90
C SER A 177 12.79 -8.98 21.38
N ILE A 178 11.98 -9.79 22.07
CA ILE A 178 10.74 -9.32 22.71
C ILE A 178 11.03 -8.31 23.82
N LEU A 179 12.01 -8.59 24.69
CA LEU A 179 12.39 -7.66 25.75
C LEU A 179 12.88 -6.33 25.18
N LEU A 180 13.68 -6.36 24.10
CA LEU A 180 14.08 -5.16 23.37
C LEU A 180 12.88 -4.43 22.77
N THR A 181 11.89 -5.15 22.23
CA THR A 181 10.65 -4.56 21.71
C THR A 181 9.85 -3.88 22.81
N ILE A 182 9.74 -4.50 23.98
CA ILE A 182 9.05 -3.93 25.15
C ILE A 182 9.80 -2.68 25.63
N ALA A 183 11.11 -2.76 25.80
CA ALA A 183 11.95 -1.63 26.18
C ALA A 183 11.82 -0.46 25.18
N PHE A 184 11.85 -0.75 23.88
CA PHE A 184 11.63 0.23 22.82
C PHE A 184 10.24 0.87 22.89
N THR A 185 9.20 0.09 23.21
CA THR A 185 7.82 0.58 23.37
C THR A 185 7.73 1.65 24.47
N PHE A 186 8.40 1.42 25.60
CA PHE A 186 8.45 2.33 26.73
C PHE A 186 9.49 3.46 26.60
N GLY A 187 10.09 3.64 25.42
CA GLY A 187 11.01 4.75 25.15
C GLY A 187 12.42 4.59 25.74
N VAL A 188 12.82 3.36 26.11
CA VAL A 188 14.19 3.09 26.60
C VAL A 188 15.24 3.36 25.51
N PHE A 189 14.87 3.16 24.25
CA PHE A 189 15.70 3.39 23.07
C PHE A 189 15.10 4.50 22.21
N ASP A 190 15.05 5.71 22.79
CA ASP A 190 14.64 6.92 22.09
C ASP A 190 15.88 7.77 21.83
N PRO A 191 16.33 7.92 20.56
CA PRO A 191 17.57 8.63 20.23
C PRO A 191 17.63 10.06 20.79
N GLU A 192 16.48 10.71 20.96
CA GLU A 192 16.38 12.11 21.42
C GLU A 192 15.33 12.33 22.53
N GLY A 193 14.67 11.28 23.00
CA GLY A 193 13.62 11.37 24.04
C GLY A 193 12.27 11.91 23.54
N GLY A 194 12.06 11.95 22.21
CA GLY A 194 10.92 12.59 21.57
C GLY A 194 10.37 11.85 20.34
N MET A 195 10.70 10.57 20.13
CA MET A 195 10.25 9.80 18.98
C MET A 195 8.71 9.77 18.90
N ARG A 196 8.18 10.08 17.74
CA ARG A 196 6.73 10.09 17.49
C ARG A 196 6.15 8.69 17.68
N THR A 197 4.95 8.64 18.24
CA THR A 197 4.24 7.39 18.51
C THR A 197 3.99 6.57 17.24
N ASP A 198 3.71 7.24 16.11
CA ASP A 198 3.50 6.58 14.82
C ASP A 198 4.78 5.92 14.29
N THR A 199 5.92 6.61 14.33
CA THR A 199 7.24 6.06 13.97
C THR A 199 7.59 4.88 14.86
N ARG A 200 7.37 5.00 16.17
CA ARG A 200 7.62 3.93 17.15
C ARG A 200 6.80 2.68 16.83
N VAL A 201 5.49 2.84 16.60
CA VAL A 201 4.60 1.73 16.23
C VAL A 201 5.01 1.12 14.89
N PHE A 202 5.41 1.94 13.91
CA PHE A 202 5.89 1.45 12.62
C PHE A 202 7.11 0.53 12.79
N ILE A 203 8.12 0.97 13.56
CA ILE A 203 9.33 0.19 13.84
C ILE A 203 8.99 -1.12 14.57
N ILE A 204 8.11 -1.06 15.56
CA ILE A 204 7.68 -2.25 16.32
C ILE A 204 7.01 -3.27 15.38
N VAL A 205 6.01 -2.82 14.61
CA VAL A 205 5.16 -3.69 13.80
C VAL A 205 5.90 -4.28 12.60
N PHE A 206 6.75 -3.49 11.93
CA PHE A 206 7.37 -3.91 10.68
C PHE A 206 8.80 -4.42 10.83
N TYR A 207 9.49 -4.12 11.94
CA TYR A 207 10.87 -4.53 12.14
C TYR A 207 11.05 -5.45 13.36
N LEU A 208 10.73 -4.97 14.56
CA LEU A 208 11.08 -5.69 15.80
C LEU A 208 10.24 -6.96 16.01
N VAL A 209 8.91 -6.87 15.82
CA VAL A 209 8.01 -8.02 15.96
C VAL A 209 8.29 -9.10 14.91
N PRO A 210 8.46 -8.78 13.62
CA PRO A 210 8.82 -9.77 12.60
C PRO A 210 10.17 -10.45 12.89
N VAL A 211 11.19 -9.70 13.31
CA VAL A 211 12.49 -10.26 13.70
C VAL A 211 12.36 -11.21 14.90
N ALA A 212 11.61 -10.83 15.93
CA ALA A 212 11.32 -11.72 17.05
C ALA A 212 10.60 -13.00 16.59
N ALA A 213 9.62 -12.87 15.68
CA ALA A 213 8.90 -14.00 15.13
C ALA A 213 9.80 -14.97 14.35
N CYS A 214 10.79 -14.49 13.59
CA CYS A 214 11.79 -15.34 12.92
C CYS A 214 12.48 -16.28 13.89
N PHE A 215 12.96 -15.75 15.02
CA PHE A 215 13.67 -16.52 16.03
C PHE A 215 12.80 -17.59 16.69
N PHE A 216 11.54 -17.28 17.01
CA PHE A 216 10.64 -18.27 17.60
C PHE A 216 10.14 -19.34 16.62
N MET A 217 9.98 -18.98 15.36
CA MET A 217 9.42 -19.88 14.35
C MET A 217 10.47 -20.85 13.79
N THR A 218 11.74 -20.45 13.75
CA THR A 218 12.81 -21.23 13.10
C THR A 218 13.11 -22.52 13.87
N LYS A 219 12.72 -23.66 13.28
CA LYS A 219 12.96 -25.01 13.84
C LYS A 219 13.45 -26.04 12.82
N ASN A 220 13.29 -25.76 11.53
CA ASN A 220 13.75 -26.60 10.42
C ASN A 220 14.04 -25.73 9.19
N LEU A 221 14.51 -26.36 8.11
CA LEU A 221 14.84 -25.66 6.86
C LEU A 221 13.66 -24.89 6.27
N LYS A 222 12.44 -25.45 6.28
CA LYS A 222 11.26 -24.74 5.75
C LYS A 222 10.92 -23.49 6.55
N THR A 223 10.96 -23.54 7.88
CA THR A 223 10.77 -22.35 8.72
C THR A 223 11.93 -21.36 8.64
N THR A 224 13.12 -21.82 8.24
CA THR A 224 14.26 -20.95 7.94
C THR A 224 14.00 -20.20 6.63
N HIS A 225 13.49 -20.87 5.60
CA HIS A 225 13.08 -20.23 4.34
C HIS A 225 12.01 -19.14 4.57
N ILE A 226 10.98 -19.42 5.38
CA ILE A 226 9.98 -18.41 5.74
C ILE A 226 10.64 -17.24 6.50
N SER A 227 11.60 -17.52 7.40
CA SER A 227 12.32 -16.47 8.14
C SER A 227 13.18 -15.61 7.23
N ILE A 228 13.79 -16.18 6.20
CA ILE A 228 14.48 -15.44 5.13
C ILE A 228 13.50 -14.51 4.39
N GLY A 229 12.30 -15.00 4.07
CA GLY A 229 11.23 -14.18 3.50
C GLY A 229 10.77 -13.04 4.42
N ILE A 230 10.71 -13.27 5.73
CA ILE A 230 10.45 -12.19 6.71
C ILE A 230 11.57 -11.15 6.68
N MET A 231 12.83 -11.57 6.72
CA MET A 231 13.98 -10.65 6.70
C MET A 231 14.06 -9.86 5.40
N LEU A 232 13.70 -10.46 4.26
CA LEU A 232 13.53 -9.76 2.99
C LEU A 232 12.53 -8.60 3.11
N ASN A 233 11.36 -8.86 3.72
CA ASN A 233 10.33 -7.83 3.91
C ASN A 233 10.75 -6.75 4.92
N VAL A 234 11.48 -7.12 5.99
CA VAL A 234 12.07 -6.16 6.93
C VAL A 234 13.05 -5.24 6.20
N ALA A 235 13.96 -5.79 5.39
CA ALA A 235 14.91 -5.00 4.60
C ALA A 235 14.19 -4.07 3.60
N GLY A 236 13.25 -4.59 2.81
CA GLY A 236 12.50 -3.80 1.83
C GLY A 236 11.68 -2.66 2.48
N THR A 237 11.02 -2.92 3.61
CA THR A 237 10.27 -1.88 4.34
C THR A 237 11.18 -0.86 5.04
N MET A 238 12.41 -1.22 5.42
CA MET A 238 13.43 -0.27 5.88
C MET A 238 13.92 0.63 4.75
N ILE A 239 14.27 0.07 3.59
CA ILE A 239 14.66 0.83 2.39
C ILE A 239 13.55 1.83 2.02
N MET A 240 12.30 1.37 2.04
CA MET A 240 11.15 2.23 1.78
C MET A 240 11.05 3.38 2.80
N MET A 241 11.22 3.12 4.10
CA MET A 241 11.18 4.16 5.15
C MET A 241 12.30 5.19 4.96
N LEU A 242 13.53 4.75 4.67
CA LEU A 242 14.65 5.66 4.42
C LEU A 242 14.42 6.56 3.20
N ALA A 243 13.93 5.99 2.10
CA ALA A 243 13.57 6.78 0.92
C ALA A 243 12.40 7.74 1.20
N ASN A 244 11.43 7.33 2.01
CA ASN A 244 10.29 8.16 2.39
C ASN A 244 10.64 9.28 3.33
N SER A 245 11.61 9.05 4.20
CA SER A 245 12.18 10.08 5.06
C SER A 245 12.75 11.22 4.21
N MET A 246 13.62 10.91 3.24
CA MET A 246 14.13 11.92 2.31
C MET A 246 13.03 12.61 1.49
N ALA A 247 12.03 11.84 1.04
CA ALA A 247 10.91 12.38 0.27
C ALA A 247 9.99 13.28 1.10
N GLY A 248 9.80 12.95 2.38
CA GLY A 248 9.05 13.74 3.34
C GLY A 248 9.79 15.02 3.70
N PHE A 249 11.10 14.94 3.95
CA PHE A 249 11.96 16.07 4.28
C PHE A 249 11.91 17.18 3.22
N MET A 250 11.84 16.79 1.95
CA MET A 250 11.67 17.69 0.83
C MET A 250 10.39 18.57 0.90
N MET A 251 9.35 18.13 1.61
CA MET A 251 8.10 18.88 1.82
C MET A 251 7.99 19.47 3.23
N SER A 252 8.52 18.77 4.24
CA SER A 252 8.51 19.17 5.65
C SER A 252 9.94 19.20 6.19
N PRO A 253 10.80 20.14 5.76
CA PRO A 253 12.17 20.20 6.22
C PRO A 253 12.22 20.57 7.72
N VAL A 254 13.08 19.89 8.47
CA VAL A 254 13.30 20.11 9.91
C VAL A 254 14.80 20.06 10.18
N GLY A 255 15.30 20.90 11.10
CA GLY A 255 16.72 20.90 11.46
C GLY A 255 17.64 21.54 10.41
N VAL A 256 17.09 22.42 9.55
CA VAL A 256 17.84 23.16 8.52
C VAL A 256 17.33 24.60 8.48
N ASN A 257 18.24 25.56 8.33
CA ASN A 257 17.90 26.98 8.20
C ASN A 257 17.87 27.45 6.72
N ALA A 258 17.44 28.69 6.49
CA ALA A 258 17.37 29.29 5.15
C ALA A 258 18.75 29.47 4.48
N ALA A 259 19.85 29.39 5.24
CA ALA A 259 21.22 29.44 4.72
C ALA A 259 21.75 28.07 4.27
N LEU A 260 20.89 27.02 4.26
CA LEU A 260 21.27 25.63 3.97
C LEU A 260 22.25 25.05 5.00
N GLU A 261 22.28 25.59 6.20
CA GLU A 261 23.07 25.03 7.31
C GLU A 261 22.23 24.01 8.07
N ILE A 262 22.87 22.89 8.41
CA ILE A 262 22.27 21.84 9.24
C ILE A 262 22.33 22.33 10.69
N THR A 263 21.16 22.64 11.25
CA THR A 263 21.02 23.18 12.61
C THR A 263 20.50 22.14 13.60
N GLY A 264 19.88 21.06 13.10
CA GLY A 264 19.41 19.93 13.87
C GLY A 264 20.24 18.67 13.66
N THR A 265 19.73 17.53 14.14
CA THR A 265 20.38 16.23 13.96
C THR A 265 19.91 15.52 12.68
N THR A 266 20.66 14.53 12.24
CA THR A 266 20.21 13.61 11.18
C THR A 266 18.93 12.86 11.56
N TRP A 267 18.72 12.58 12.86
CA TRP A 267 17.48 11.92 13.32
C TRP A 267 16.26 12.84 13.14
N GLN A 268 16.37 14.14 13.43
CA GLN A 268 15.30 15.11 13.21
C GLN A 268 14.94 15.26 11.73
N ALA A 269 15.95 15.27 10.85
CA ALA A 269 15.72 15.24 9.41
C ALA A 269 15.09 13.91 8.97
N PHE A 270 15.50 12.79 9.60
CA PHE A 270 14.98 11.46 9.30
C PHE A 270 13.50 11.33 9.69
N GLU A 271 13.16 11.70 10.92
CA GLU A 271 11.81 11.64 11.51
C GLU A 271 11.00 12.92 11.25
N ASN A 272 11.16 13.50 10.05
CA ASN A 272 10.30 14.61 9.65
C ASN A 272 8.82 14.18 9.66
N ILE A 273 7.93 15.17 9.82
CA ILE A 273 6.49 14.96 10.06
C ILE A 273 5.84 14.03 9.02
N LEU A 274 6.34 14.03 7.78
CA LEU A 274 5.77 13.28 6.66
C LEU A 274 6.42 11.90 6.43
N ALA A 275 7.55 11.58 7.06
CA ALA A 275 8.28 10.33 6.84
C ALA A 275 7.39 9.09 7.07
N THR A 276 6.84 8.97 8.29
CA THR A 276 6.00 7.83 8.69
C THR A 276 4.64 7.81 7.97
N PRO A 277 3.89 8.92 7.84
CA PRO A 277 2.66 8.95 7.06
C PRO A 277 2.83 8.49 5.60
N ILE A 278 3.89 8.95 4.93
CA ILE A 278 4.21 8.51 3.56
C ILE A 278 4.54 7.02 3.54
N ALA A 279 5.30 6.52 4.52
CA ALA A 279 5.65 5.11 4.61
C ALA A 279 4.43 4.19 4.75
N ILE A 280 3.48 4.53 5.63
CA ILE A 280 2.25 3.75 5.81
C ILE A 280 1.43 3.76 4.53
N HIS A 281 1.24 4.93 3.91
CA HIS A 281 0.48 5.04 2.66
C HIS A 281 1.13 4.25 1.51
N ARG A 282 2.45 4.39 1.33
CA ARG A 282 3.18 3.68 0.26
C ARG A 282 3.22 2.17 0.47
N MET A 283 3.33 1.69 1.70
CA MET A 283 3.32 0.25 1.96
C MET A 283 1.99 -0.37 1.51
N LEU A 284 0.87 0.23 1.90
CA LEU A 284 -0.47 -0.23 1.48
C LEU A 284 -0.64 -0.08 -0.05
N GLY A 285 -0.17 1.02 -0.62
CA GLY A 285 -0.18 1.25 -2.07
C GLY A 285 0.63 0.21 -2.84
N ASN A 286 1.85 -0.12 -2.38
CA ASN A 286 2.73 -1.11 -2.99
C ASN A 286 2.12 -2.51 -2.92
N LEU A 287 1.48 -2.86 -1.80
CA LEU A 287 0.77 -4.15 -1.65
C LEU A 287 -0.42 -4.25 -2.62
N ALA A 288 -1.21 -3.19 -2.73
CA ALA A 288 -2.32 -3.11 -3.69
C ALA A 288 -1.81 -3.21 -5.14
N PHE A 289 -0.77 -2.44 -5.46
CA PHE A 289 -0.14 -2.41 -6.78
C PHE A 289 0.43 -3.78 -7.17
N GLY A 290 1.23 -4.40 -6.29
CA GLY A 290 1.81 -5.73 -6.51
C GLY A 290 0.74 -6.79 -6.73
N GLY A 291 -0.33 -6.77 -5.93
CA GLY A 291 -1.47 -7.67 -6.11
C GLY A 291 -2.15 -7.50 -7.47
N LEU A 292 -2.41 -6.26 -7.92
CA LEU A 292 -3.05 -6.02 -9.22
C LEU A 292 -2.14 -6.38 -10.41
N VAL A 293 -0.85 -6.05 -10.36
CA VAL A 293 0.13 -6.45 -11.40
C VAL A 293 0.26 -7.98 -11.48
N ALA A 294 0.28 -8.66 -10.34
CA ALA A 294 0.28 -10.12 -10.31
C ALA A 294 -1.06 -10.71 -10.81
N GLY A 295 -2.17 -10.01 -10.60
CA GLY A 295 -3.48 -10.32 -11.16
C GLY A 295 -3.53 -10.16 -12.69
N SER A 296 -2.90 -9.13 -13.26
CA SER A 296 -2.82 -8.99 -14.71
C SER A 296 -1.93 -10.04 -15.36
N TYR A 297 -0.84 -10.47 -14.71
CA TYR A 297 -0.09 -11.65 -15.15
C TYR A 297 -0.99 -12.88 -15.26
N ALA A 298 -1.76 -13.17 -14.21
CA ALA A 298 -2.70 -14.29 -14.19
C ALA A 298 -3.77 -14.15 -15.28
N ALA A 299 -4.26 -12.93 -15.55
CA ALA A 299 -5.25 -12.66 -16.59
C ALA A 299 -4.70 -12.96 -18.00
N VAL A 300 -3.50 -12.46 -18.33
CA VAL A 300 -2.85 -12.73 -19.62
C VAL A 300 -2.65 -14.23 -19.80
N LYS A 301 -2.19 -14.90 -18.75
CA LYS A 301 -1.96 -16.34 -18.75
C LYS A 301 -3.22 -17.15 -18.92
N PHE A 302 -4.30 -16.80 -18.22
CA PHE A 302 -5.60 -17.43 -18.36
C PHE A 302 -6.12 -17.34 -19.80
N ILE A 303 -6.01 -16.17 -20.43
CA ILE A 303 -6.45 -15.93 -21.81
C ILE A 303 -5.62 -16.77 -22.79
N GLY A 304 -4.31 -16.85 -22.59
CA GLY A 304 -3.40 -17.63 -23.43
C GLY A 304 -3.40 -19.15 -23.19
N SER A 305 -4.01 -19.61 -22.11
CA SER A 305 -4.01 -21.04 -21.74
C SER A 305 -4.97 -21.86 -22.62
N LYS A 306 -4.50 -23.04 -23.05
CA LYS A 306 -5.28 -23.97 -23.87
C LYS A 306 -5.92 -25.10 -23.06
N THR A 307 -5.27 -25.51 -21.96
CA THR A 307 -5.75 -26.57 -21.08
C THR A 307 -6.71 -26.02 -20.02
N ILE A 308 -7.57 -26.88 -19.49
CA ILE A 308 -8.52 -26.49 -18.43
C ILE A 308 -7.78 -26.34 -17.10
N GLU A 309 -6.76 -27.15 -16.89
CA GLU A 309 -5.90 -27.17 -15.71
C GLU A 309 -5.12 -25.85 -15.57
N ASP A 310 -4.50 -25.37 -16.65
CA ASP A 310 -3.80 -24.08 -16.64
C ASP A 310 -4.78 -22.94 -16.41
N LYS A 311 -5.95 -22.97 -17.08
CA LYS A 311 -7.01 -21.98 -16.83
C LYS A 311 -7.46 -22.00 -15.37
N ALA A 312 -7.62 -23.17 -14.77
CA ALA A 312 -8.01 -23.30 -13.37
C ALA A 312 -6.94 -22.73 -12.42
N HIS A 313 -5.67 -22.97 -12.72
CA HIS A 313 -4.54 -22.42 -11.96
C HIS A 313 -4.49 -20.89 -12.04
N TYR A 314 -4.51 -20.32 -13.24
CA TYR A 314 -4.43 -18.87 -13.42
C TYR A 314 -5.71 -18.13 -12.98
N ASP A 315 -6.88 -18.78 -13.04
CA ASP A 315 -8.12 -18.28 -12.42
C ASP A 315 -7.94 -18.13 -10.89
N TRP A 316 -7.39 -19.16 -10.25
CA TRP A 316 -7.12 -19.13 -8.82
C TRP A 316 -6.04 -18.10 -8.46
N MET A 317 -4.96 -18.01 -9.23
CA MET A 317 -3.93 -16.98 -9.07
C MET A 317 -4.53 -15.58 -9.16
N GLY A 318 -5.36 -15.31 -10.18
CA GLY A 318 -6.03 -14.02 -10.35
C GLY A 318 -6.96 -13.67 -9.18
N TYR A 319 -7.66 -14.68 -8.63
CA TYR A 319 -8.47 -14.48 -7.44
C TYR A 319 -7.64 -14.09 -6.23
N VAL A 320 -6.57 -14.83 -5.93
CA VAL A 320 -5.69 -14.55 -4.78
C VAL A 320 -5.07 -13.15 -4.91
N SER A 321 -4.56 -12.81 -6.09
CA SER A 321 -4.02 -11.49 -6.43
C SER A 321 -5.03 -10.35 -6.17
N ASN A 322 -6.27 -10.50 -6.65
CA ASN A 322 -7.31 -9.51 -6.42
C ASN A 322 -7.70 -9.40 -4.93
N MET A 323 -7.68 -10.50 -4.18
CA MET A 323 -7.93 -10.49 -2.73
C MET A 323 -6.85 -9.74 -1.95
N VAL A 324 -5.58 -9.96 -2.29
CA VAL A 324 -4.47 -9.19 -1.72
C VAL A 324 -4.65 -7.71 -2.02
N ALA A 325 -4.97 -7.37 -3.27
CA ALA A 325 -5.16 -5.98 -3.68
C ALA A 325 -6.30 -5.30 -2.92
N VAL A 326 -7.48 -5.93 -2.85
CA VAL A 326 -8.64 -5.39 -2.13
C VAL A 326 -8.34 -5.25 -0.64
N ALA A 327 -7.67 -6.22 -0.02
CA ALA A 327 -7.29 -6.15 1.39
C ALA A 327 -6.38 -4.94 1.69
N ALA A 328 -5.48 -4.59 0.76
CA ALA A 328 -4.62 -3.42 0.85
C ALA A 328 -5.34 -2.10 0.51
N LEU A 329 -6.30 -2.13 -0.43
CA LEU A 329 -7.10 -0.97 -0.83
C LEU A 329 -8.08 -0.51 0.25
N ILE A 330 -8.60 -1.41 1.09
CA ILE A 330 -9.54 -1.08 2.17
C ILE A 330 -8.98 -0.02 3.14
N PRO A 331 -7.79 -0.18 3.74
CA PRO A 331 -7.21 0.82 4.63
C PRO A 331 -6.52 2.00 3.89
N LEU A 332 -6.25 1.88 2.59
CA LEU A 332 -5.44 2.86 1.84
C LEU A 332 -6.03 4.29 1.82
N PRO A 333 -7.35 4.53 1.62
CA PRO A 333 -7.93 5.87 1.69
C PRO A 333 -7.66 6.59 3.01
N PHE A 334 -7.63 5.85 4.12
CA PHE A 334 -7.38 6.42 5.45
C PHE A 334 -5.92 6.74 5.67
N ALA A 335 -5.01 5.87 5.20
CA ALA A 335 -3.59 6.21 5.17
C ALA A 335 -3.33 7.45 4.30
N GLY A 336 -4.05 7.61 3.19
CA GLY A 336 -4.03 8.81 2.35
C GLY A 336 -4.57 10.05 3.07
N TYR A 337 -5.69 9.92 3.79
CA TYR A 337 -6.26 11.00 4.60
C TYR A 337 -5.30 11.45 5.71
N TYR A 338 -4.69 10.49 6.41
CA TYR A 338 -3.69 10.75 7.43
C TYR A 338 -2.48 11.51 6.85
N LEU A 339 -1.94 11.07 5.70
CA LEU A 339 -0.90 11.79 4.99
C LEU A 339 -1.35 13.21 4.61
N GLY A 340 -2.53 13.35 4.01
CA GLY A 340 -3.07 14.65 3.60
C GLY A 340 -3.25 15.62 4.78
N ARG A 341 -3.69 15.11 5.93
CA ARG A 341 -3.78 15.88 7.18
C ARG A 341 -2.42 16.41 7.61
N GLU A 342 -1.40 15.57 7.60
CA GLU A 342 -0.05 15.99 8.03
C GLU A 342 0.57 16.99 7.06
N VAL A 343 0.32 16.86 5.76
CA VAL A 343 0.70 17.89 4.77
C VAL A 343 0.02 19.23 5.10
N TYR A 344 -1.28 19.21 5.36
CA TYR A 344 -2.05 20.42 5.72
C TYR A 344 -1.57 21.06 7.03
N SER A 345 -1.23 20.22 8.01
CA SER A 345 -0.74 20.66 9.33
C SER A 345 0.67 21.22 9.26
N THR A 346 1.48 20.75 8.31
CA THR A 346 2.84 21.26 8.05
C THR A 346 2.79 22.59 7.30
N SER A 347 1.95 22.69 6.27
CA SER A 347 1.82 23.90 5.45
C SER A 347 0.40 24.06 4.95
N ALA A 348 -0.27 25.11 5.40
CA ALA A 348 -1.59 25.50 4.90
C ALA A 348 -1.54 25.81 3.39
N VAL A 349 -0.41 26.30 2.87
CA VAL A 349 -0.23 26.57 1.43
C VAL A 349 -0.30 25.27 0.62
N MET A 350 0.52 24.27 0.99
CA MET A 350 0.50 22.97 0.32
C MET A 350 -0.86 22.27 0.48
N GLY A 351 -1.43 22.34 1.68
CA GLY A 351 -2.75 21.78 1.99
C GLY A 351 -3.87 22.38 1.14
N ASN A 352 -3.92 23.70 1.02
CA ASN A 352 -4.91 24.40 0.21
C ASN A 352 -4.73 24.11 -1.29
N ASN A 353 -3.49 24.11 -1.78
CA ASN A 353 -3.19 23.81 -3.19
C ASN A 353 -3.57 22.38 -3.58
N MET A 354 -3.53 21.43 -2.64
CA MET A 354 -3.85 20.03 -2.88
C MET A 354 -5.33 19.77 -3.20
N MET A 355 -6.26 20.33 -2.41
CA MET A 355 -7.70 20.00 -2.52
C MET A 355 -8.57 21.17 -3.02
N GLY A 356 -8.14 22.42 -2.84
CA GLY A 356 -8.91 23.62 -3.19
C GLY A 356 -8.26 24.54 -4.22
N GLY A 357 -6.95 24.40 -4.47
CA GLY A 357 -6.18 25.21 -5.42
C GLY A 357 -5.85 24.47 -6.71
N ASP A 358 -4.63 24.69 -7.22
CA ASP A 358 -4.19 24.29 -8.58
C ASP A 358 -4.32 22.79 -8.87
N PHE A 359 -4.22 21.93 -7.85
CA PHE A 359 -4.31 20.47 -8.00
C PHE A 359 -5.70 19.89 -7.75
N SER A 360 -6.71 20.72 -7.45
CA SER A 360 -8.08 20.26 -7.14
C SER A 360 -8.66 19.33 -8.21
N TRP A 361 -8.51 19.67 -9.49
CA TRP A 361 -8.94 18.83 -10.61
C TRP A 361 -8.14 17.55 -10.75
N THR A 362 -6.82 17.62 -10.55
CA THR A 362 -5.94 16.45 -10.51
C THR A 362 -6.35 15.50 -9.38
N PHE A 363 -6.80 16.05 -8.25
CA PHE A 363 -7.33 15.29 -7.11
C PHE A 363 -8.71 14.66 -7.40
N ILE A 364 -9.54 15.30 -8.23
CA ILE A 364 -10.80 14.69 -8.70
C ILE A 364 -10.52 13.52 -9.64
N ILE A 365 -9.54 13.65 -10.56
CA ILE A 365 -9.10 12.55 -11.41
C ILE A 365 -8.58 11.38 -10.55
N GLN A 366 -7.85 11.68 -9.48
CA GLN A 366 -7.39 10.68 -8.52
C GLN A 366 -8.57 9.95 -7.85
N ALA A 367 -9.59 10.68 -7.39
CA ALA A 367 -10.79 10.10 -6.81
C ALA A 367 -11.56 9.20 -7.81
N MET A 368 -11.63 9.62 -9.08
CA MET A 368 -12.20 8.83 -10.18
C MET A 368 -11.47 7.49 -10.36
N LEU A 369 -10.14 7.52 -10.37
CA LEU A 369 -9.33 6.30 -10.50
C LEU A 369 -9.56 5.36 -9.31
N VAL A 370 -9.55 5.88 -8.08
CA VAL A 370 -9.76 5.05 -6.88
C VAL A 370 -11.17 4.47 -6.81
N GLY A 371 -12.21 5.25 -7.09
CA GLY A 371 -13.58 4.73 -7.13
C GLY A 371 -13.75 3.67 -8.23
N SER A 372 -13.07 3.82 -9.37
CA SER A 372 -13.03 2.82 -10.43
C SER A 372 -12.36 1.51 -9.97
N LEU A 373 -11.29 1.57 -9.16
CA LEU A 373 -10.65 0.38 -8.60
C LEU A 373 -11.63 -0.44 -7.76
N PHE A 374 -12.40 0.20 -6.88
CA PHE A 374 -13.41 -0.50 -6.08
C PHE A 374 -14.52 -1.08 -6.95
N LEU A 375 -15.04 -0.32 -7.91
CA LEU A 375 -16.11 -0.78 -8.80
C LEU A 375 -15.68 -1.99 -9.64
N ILE A 376 -14.51 -1.93 -10.28
CA ILE A 376 -13.99 -3.00 -11.14
C ILE A 376 -13.61 -4.24 -10.29
N SER A 377 -13.06 -4.05 -9.09
CA SER A 377 -12.76 -5.15 -8.17
C SER A 377 -14.02 -5.90 -7.72
N ASN A 378 -15.11 -5.16 -7.47
CA ASN A 378 -16.41 -5.75 -7.17
C ASN A 378 -16.99 -6.47 -8.39
N TYR A 379 -16.91 -5.88 -9.58
CA TYR A 379 -17.32 -6.54 -10.82
C TYR A 379 -16.58 -7.86 -11.04
N TYR A 380 -15.27 -7.89 -10.82
CA TYR A 380 -14.48 -9.12 -10.87
C TYR A 380 -15.00 -10.18 -9.89
N LEU A 381 -15.28 -9.79 -8.64
CA LEU A 381 -15.84 -10.70 -7.63
C LEU A 381 -17.20 -11.26 -8.02
N TRP A 382 -18.11 -10.41 -8.52
CA TRP A 382 -19.44 -10.81 -8.95
C TRP A 382 -19.38 -11.73 -10.17
N SER A 383 -18.54 -11.41 -11.17
CA SER A 383 -18.32 -12.32 -12.30
C SER A 383 -17.73 -13.66 -11.82
N GLY A 384 -16.88 -13.63 -10.81
CA GLY A 384 -16.33 -14.81 -10.16
C GLY A 384 -17.37 -15.65 -9.42
N MET A 385 -18.56 -15.13 -9.09
CA MET A 385 -19.60 -15.95 -8.45
C MET A 385 -20.14 -17.06 -9.38
N THR A 386 -20.00 -16.89 -10.70
CA THR A 386 -20.38 -17.92 -11.69
C THR A 386 -19.60 -19.23 -11.53
N ARG A 387 -18.40 -19.19 -10.92
CA ARG A 387 -17.59 -20.39 -10.64
C ARG A 387 -18.00 -21.12 -9.35
N ILE A 388 -18.96 -20.58 -8.61
CA ILE A 388 -19.39 -21.09 -7.30
C ILE A 388 -20.81 -21.66 -7.40
N PRO A 389 -20.98 -23.00 -7.28
CA PRO A 389 -22.31 -23.61 -7.21
C PRO A 389 -23.12 -23.04 -6.03
N GLY A 390 -24.36 -22.63 -6.29
CA GLY A 390 -25.25 -22.06 -5.27
C GLY A 390 -25.09 -20.56 -5.00
N ALA A 391 -24.18 -19.86 -5.68
CA ALA A 391 -24.02 -18.41 -5.51
C ALA A 391 -25.18 -17.58 -6.11
N GLU A 392 -25.97 -18.18 -7.00
CA GLU A 392 -27.13 -17.56 -7.67
C GLU A 392 -28.12 -16.92 -6.67
N ARG A 393 -28.30 -17.51 -5.49
CA ARG A 393 -29.13 -16.97 -4.41
C ARG A 393 -28.72 -15.58 -3.93
N TYR A 394 -27.45 -15.21 -4.14
CA TYR A 394 -26.90 -13.93 -3.74
C TYR A 394 -26.93 -12.89 -4.88
N TYR A 395 -27.27 -13.27 -6.11
CA TYR A 395 -27.30 -12.33 -7.25
C TYR A 395 -28.28 -11.17 -7.05
N LYS A 396 -29.38 -11.42 -6.34
CA LYS A 396 -30.36 -10.39 -5.98
C LYS A 396 -29.78 -9.22 -5.18
N PHE A 397 -28.66 -9.43 -4.47
CA PHE A 397 -28.01 -8.39 -3.68
C PHE A 397 -27.08 -7.50 -4.52
N ILE A 398 -26.56 -8.01 -5.65
CA ILE A 398 -25.60 -7.30 -6.50
C ILE A 398 -26.14 -5.93 -6.94
N LYS A 399 -27.43 -5.85 -7.32
CA LYS A 399 -28.05 -4.57 -7.74
C LYS A 399 -28.04 -3.49 -6.64
N PHE A 400 -28.21 -3.88 -5.37
CA PHE A 400 -28.21 -2.93 -4.26
C PHE A 400 -26.79 -2.48 -3.93
N ILE A 401 -25.82 -3.40 -3.97
CA ILE A 401 -24.41 -3.06 -3.79
C ILE A 401 -23.93 -2.15 -4.92
N LEU A 402 -24.27 -2.47 -6.17
CA LEU A 402 -23.96 -1.66 -7.33
C LEU A 402 -24.58 -0.27 -7.23
N PHE A 403 -25.85 -0.16 -6.83
CA PHE A 403 -26.50 1.12 -6.59
C PHE A 403 -25.77 1.96 -5.53
N ALA A 404 -25.41 1.35 -4.40
CA ALA A 404 -24.64 2.02 -3.35
C ALA A 404 -23.27 2.48 -3.85
N LEU A 405 -22.57 1.66 -4.63
CA LEU A 405 -21.27 2.01 -5.22
C LEU A 405 -21.39 3.14 -6.26
N ILE A 406 -22.37 3.10 -7.16
CA ILE A 406 -22.59 4.14 -8.17
C ILE A 406 -22.97 5.46 -7.51
N LEU A 407 -23.89 5.44 -6.55
CA LEU A 407 -24.29 6.65 -5.81
C LEU A 407 -23.10 7.25 -5.05
N SER A 408 -22.34 6.39 -4.36
CA SER A 408 -21.13 6.82 -3.63
C SER A 408 -20.09 7.40 -4.58
N PHE A 409 -19.89 6.77 -5.74
CA PHE A 409 -18.98 7.25 -6.76
C PHE A 409 -19.44 8.61 -7.31
N ALA A 410 -20.71 8.78 -7.66
CA ALA A 410 -21.26 10.05 -8.15
C ALA A 410 -21.07 11.21 -7.15
N ILE A 411 -21.29 10.96 -5.85
CA ILE A 411 -21.04 11.95 -4.80
C ILE A 411 -19.54 12.26 -4.71
N TRP A 412 -18.69 11.24 -4.69
CA TRP A 412 -17.24 11.42 -4.57
C TRP A 412 -16.63 12.18 -5.78
N LEU A 413 -17.20 11.97 -6.96
CA LEU A 413 -16.92 12.66 -8.23
C LEU A 413 -17.23 14.16 -8.20
N THR A 414 -18.08 14.61 -7.29
CA THR A 414 -18.58 15.99 -7.32
C THR A 414 -17.48 16.98 -6.91
N PRO A 415 -17.09 17.93 -7.77
CA PRO A 415 -16.11 18.96 -7.43
C PRO A 415 -16.67 19.91 -6.38
N HIS A 416 -15.80 20.44 -5.52
CA HIS A 416 -16.19 21.61 -4.72
C HIS A 416 -16.07 22.89 -5.56
N ASN A 417 -14.95 23.05 -6.29
CA ASN A 417 -14.68 24.19 -7.16
C ASN A 417 -14.89 23.78 -8.62
N LEU A 418 -15.71 24.51 -9.36
CA LEU A 418 -15.93 24.30 -10.80
C LEU A 418 -15.15 25.35 -11.62
N PRO A 419 -14.55 24.98 -12.77
CA PRO A 419 -13.87 25.89 -13.67
C PRO A 419 -14.95 26.58 -14.50
N LEU A 420 -15.51 27.64 -13.91
CA LEU A 420 -16.65 28.36 -14.45
C LEU A 420 -16.17 29.56 -15.24
N SER A 421 -16.79 29.78 -16.39
CA SER A 421 -16.71 31.04 -17.12
C SER A 421 -17.36 32.17 -16.31
N ALA A 422 -16.98 33.41 -16.62
CA ALA A 422 -17.58 34.59 -15.98
C ALA A 422 -19.12 34.63 -16.17
N LEU A 423 -19.61 34.09 -17.28
CA LEU A 423 -21.04 33.98 -17.56
C LEU A 423 -21.73 32.98 -16.63
N GLU A 424 -21.16 31.78 -16.46
CA GLU A 424 -21.71 30.76 -15.54
C GLU A 424 -21.67 31.22 -14.08
N VAL A 425 -20.62 31.95 -13.67
CA VAL A 425 -20.58 32.60 -12.35
C VAL A 425 -21.70 33.64 -12.21
N GLY A 426 -21.95 34.43 -13.25
CA GLY A 426 -23.07 35.38 -13.30
C GLY A 426 -24.44 34.69 -13.17
N GLU A 427 -24.66 33.59 -13.89
CA GLU A 427 -25.88 32.79 -13.82
C GLU A 427 -26.08 32.12 -12.45
N MET A 428 -24.99 31.85 -11.73
CA MET A 428 -25.02 31.33 -10.35
C MET A 428 -25.07 32.44 -9.28
N GLY A 429 -25.45 33.66 -9.66
CA GLY A 429 -25.62 34.77 -8.73
C GLY A 429 -24.30 35.27 -8.13
N GLY A 430 -23.20 35.15 -8.86
CA GLY A 430 -21.86 35.56 -8.42
C GLY A 430 -21.16 34.55 -7.52
N SER A 431 -21.76 33.37 -7.25
CA SER A 431 -21.14 32.31 -6.46
C SER A 431 -20.13 31.51 -7.29
N GLN A 432 -18.92 31.31 -6.75
CA GLN A 432 -17.94 30.37 -7.31
C GLN A 432 -18.34 28.89 -7.14
N TYR A 433 -19.42 28.63 -6.41
CA TYR A 433 -19.90 27.30 -6.05
C TYR A 433 -21.32 27.05 -6.53
N HIS A 434 -21.58 25.86 -7.06
CA HIS A 434 -22.92 25.44 -7.45
C HIS A 434 -23.85 25.36 -6.22
N PRO A 435 -25.08 25.94 -6.24
CA PRO A 435 -25.95 26.05 -5.07
C PRO A 435 -26.21 24.73 -4.31
N MET A 436 -26.48 23.65 -5.05
CA MET A 436 -26.74 22.32 -4.51
C MET A 436 -25.50 21.43 -4.40
N LEU A 437 -24.72 21.29 -5.48
CA LEU A 437 -23.60 20.35 -5.57
C LEU A 437 -22.41 20.71 -4.68
N LYS A 438 -22.27 21.97 -4.25
CA LYS A 438 -21.17 22.42 -3.38
C LYS A 438 -21.01 21.56 -2.13
N PHE A 439 -22.11 21.07 -1.55
CA PHE A 439 -22.09 20.26 -0.33
C PHE A 439 -21.56 18.84 -0.57
N LEU A 440 -21.77 18.28 -1.77
CA LEU A 440 -21.28 16.95 -2.12
C LEU A 440 -19.77 16.94 -2.34
N GLY A 441 -19.20 18.08 -2.76
CA GLY A 441 -17.75 18.25 -2.94
C GLY A 441 -16.96 18.38 -1.63
N LEU A 442 -17.63 18.56 -0.48
CA LEU A 442 -17.01 18.75 0.83
C LEU A 442 -16.54 17.44 1.48
N MET A 443 -15.56 17.55 2.38
CA MET A 443 -14.95 16.40 3.07
C MET A 443 -15.93 15.48 3.82
N PRO A 444 -16.96 15.98 4.54
CA PRO A 444 -17.96 15.12 5.19
C PRO A 444 -18.66 14.17 4.22
N ALA A 445 -19.11 14.68 3.07
CA ALA A 445 -19.74 13.86 2.03
C ALA A 445 -18.76 12.82 1.48
N LYS A 446 -17.54 13.24 1.12
CA LYS A 446 -16.50 12.35 0.57
C LYS A 446 -16.15 11.24 1.55
N ASN A 447 -15.95 11.56 2.82
CA ASN A 447 -15.65 10.56 3.84
C ASN A 447 -16.82 9.59 4.04
N ALA A 448 -18.06 10.06 4.08
CA ALA A 448 -19.24 9.22 4.24
C ALA A 448 -19.35 8.17 3.11
N VAL A 449 -19.19 8.60 1.85
CA VAL A 449 -19.33 7.70 0.70
C VAL A 449 -18.15 6.75 0.53
N VAL A 450 -16.92 7.15 0.92
CA VAL A 450 -15.77 6.23 0.97
C VAL A 450 -16.02 5.09 1.94
N ASN A 451 -16.54 5.37 3.13
CA ASN A 451 -16.89 4.34 4.10
C ASN A 451 -17.97 3.39 3.54
N LEU A 452 -18.97 3.93 2.84
CA LEU A 452 -20.02 3.14 2.21
C LEU A 452 -19.47 2.25 1.07
N ILE A 453 -18.50 2.73 0.28
CA ILE A 453 -17.82 1.94 -0.74
C ILE A 453 -17.08 0.75 -0.12
N ILE A 454 -16.39 0.97 1.00
CA ILE A 454 -15.62 -0.07 1.69
C ILE A 454 -16.56 -1.12 2.28
N LEU A 455 -17.62 -0.70 3.00
CA LEU A 455 -18.63 -1.63 3.54
C LEU A 455 -19.31 -2.43 2.43
N SER A 456 -19.66 -1.76 1.32
CA SER A 456 -20.27 -2.41 0.15
C SER A 456 -19.34 -3.46 -0.46
N THR A 457 -18.05 -3.14 -0.59
CA THR A 457 -17.02 -4.06 -1.11
C THR A 457 -16.78 -5.24 -0.17
N PHE A 458 -16.72 -4.98 1.14
CA PHE A 458 -16.60 -6.03 2.14
C PHE A 458 -17.81 -6.96 2.14
N PHE A 459 -19.02 -6.39 2.00
CA PHE A 459 -20.23 -7.19 1.89
C PHE A 459 -20.23 -8.08 0.64
N SER A 460 -19.80 -7.58 -0.52
CA SER A 460 -19.56 -8.42 -1.71
C SER A 460 -18.63 -9.60 -1.44
N PHE A 461 -17.55 -9.37 -0.68
CA PHE A 461 -16.61 -10.43 -0.29
C PHE A 461 -17.27 -11.48 0.62
N LEU A 462 -18.09 -11.07 1.60
CA LEU A 462 -18.85 -12.01 2.43
C LEU A 462 -19.80 -12.87 1.59
N LEU A 463 -20.55 -12.26 0.66
CA LEU A 463 -21.43 -13.00 -0.26
C LEU A 463 -20.65 -13.99 -1.11
N TYR A 464 -19.50 -13.57 -1.62
CA TYR A 464 -18.62 -14.42 -2.41
C TYR A 464 -18.15 -15.64 -1.60
N ARG A 465 -17.67 -15.42 -0.37
CA ARG A 465 -17.18 -16.50 0.52
C ARG A 465 -18.27 -17.48 0.94
N ARG A 466 -19.51 -16.99 1.07
CA ARG A 466 -20.68 -17.80 1.42
C ARG A 466 -21.29 -18.52 0.22
N GLY A 467 -20.85 -18.22 -1.01
CA GLY A 467 -21.52 -18.61 -2.25
C GLY A 467 -21.86 -20.10 -2.33
N ASN A 468 -20.96 -20.99 -1.89
CA ASN A 468 -21.16 -22.44 -1.90
C ASN A 468 -21.69 -23.03 -0.58
N LYS A 469 -21.90 -22.23 0.48
CA LYS A 469 -22.21 -22.71 1.83
C LYS A 469 -23.71 -22.66 2.15
N VAL A 470 -24.35 -23.78 2.52
CA VAL A 470 -25.82 -23.83 2.67
C VAL A 470 -26.29 -23.29 4.01
N ASP A 471 -25.86 -23.94 5.11
CA ASP A 471 -26.40 -23.70 6.44
C ASP A 471 -25.33 -23.13 7.40
N PRO A 472 -25.69 -22.13 8.22
CA PRO A 472 -24.80 -21.69 9.29
C PRO A 472 -24.63 -22.82 10.31
N VAL A 473 -23.43 -22.95 10.83
CA VAL A 473 -23.07 -23.95 11.85
C VAL A 473 -23.08 -23.29 13.23
N SER A 474 -23.45 -24.03 14.28
CA SER A 474 -23.33 -23.56 15.66
C SER A 474 -21.87 -23.19 15.95
N ILE A 475 -21.65 -21.98 16.44
CA ILE A 475 -20.34 -21.48 16.89
C ILE A 475 -20.01 -22.10 18.25
N ARG A 476 -21.01 -22.30 19.10
CA ARG A 476 -20.87 -22.90 20.43
C ARG A 476 -20.30 -24.32 20.36
N GLU A 477 -20.71 -25.10 19.36
CA GLU A 477 -20.27 -26.49 19.17
C GLU A 477 -18.85 -26.62 18.58
N GLN A 478 -18.26 -25.53 18.06
CA GLN A 478 -16.93 -25.54 17.43
C GLN A 478 -15.76 -25.45 18.41
N GLY A 479 -16.03 -25.55 19.72
CA GLY A 479 -15.02 -25.66 20.77
C GLY A 479 -14.32 -24.35 21.14
N LYS A 480 -13.26 -24.47 21.95
CA LYS A 480 -12.57 -23.33 22.59
C LYS A 480 -11.95 -22.35 21.58
N THR A 481 -11.50 -22.83 20.42
CA THR A 481 -10.84 -22.00 19.40
C THR A 481 -11.78 -20.95 18.84
N ALA A 482 -13.02 -21.31 18.50
CA ALA A 482 -14.01 -20.35 18.00
C ALA A 482 -14.31 -19.26 19.03
N LYS A 483 -14.50 -19.68 20.29
CA LYS A 483 -14.70 -18.76 21.41
C LYS A 483 -13.54 -17.79 21.59
N LEU A 484 -12.30 -18.28 21.63
CA LEU A 484 -11.11 -17.45 21.82
C LEU A 484 -10.90 -16.45 20.68
N VAL A 485 -11.12 -16.87 19.42
CA VAL A 485 -10.91 -15.97 18.27
C VAL A 485 -11.98 -14.89 18.21
N ILE A 486 -13.26 -15.22 18.45
CA ILE A 486 -14.34 -14.22 18.44
C ILE A 486 -14.18 -13.24 19.61
N ILE A 487 -13.85 -13.73 20.82
CA ILE A 487 -13.57 -12.86 21.97
C ILE A 487 -12.34 -11.99 21.69
N GLY A 488 -11.25 -12.57 21.18
CA GLY A 488 -10.04 -11.84 20.85
C GLY A 488 -10.27 -10.75 19.81
N ALA A 489 -11.04 -11.06 18.75
CA ALA A 489 -11.44 -10.08 17.73
C ALA A 489 -12.35 -9.00 18.31
N GLY A 490 -13.27 -9.35 19.21
CA GLY A 490 -14.13 -8.40 19.93
C GLY A 490 -13.33 -7.47 20.83
N ILE A 491 -12.39 -8.00 21.62
CA ILE A 491 -11.49 -7.20 22.46
C ILE A 491 -10.64 -6.29 21.57
N ALA A 492 -10.07 -6.79 20.48
CA ALA A 492 -9.29 -5.97 19.56
C ALA A 492 -10.13 -4.83 18.96
N ALA A 493 -11.36 -5.11 18.52
CA ALA A 493 -12.31 -4.11 18.02
C ALA A 493 -12.66 -3.06 19.09
N ILE A 494 -12.96 -3.50 20.32
CA ILE A 494 -13.29 -2.62 21.45
C ILE A 494 -12.09 -1.78 21.87
N LEU A 495 -10.88 -2.33 21.94
CA LEU A 495 -9.68 -1.57 22.30
C LEU A 495 -9.34 -0.55 21.21
N LEU A 496 -9.46 -0.93 19.93
CA LEU A 496 -9.21 -0.06 18.78
C LEU A 496 -10.09 1.19 18.82
N VAL A 497 -11.39 1.01 19.06
CA VAL A 497 -12.38 2.11 19.11
C VAL A 497 -12.36 2.81 20.46
N GLY A 498 -12.28 2.04 21.55
CA GLY A 498 -12.39 2.51 22.93
C GLY A 498 -11.26 3.44 23.35
N GLN A 499 -10.01 3.19 22.91
CA GLN A 499 -8.90 4.13 23.18
C GLN A 499 -9.19 5.52 22.61
N TYR A 500 -9.81 5.58 21.42
CA TYR A 500 -10.10 6.83 20.75
C TYR A 500 -11.39 7.45 21.29
N ALA A 501 -12.35 6.62 21.72
CA ALA A 501 -13.50 7.08 22.49
C ALA A 501 -13.07 7.82 23.75
N LEU A 502 -12.15 7.24 24.53
CA LEU A 502 -11.56 7.89 25.71
C LEU A 502 -10.84 9.18 25.34
N THR A 503 -10.07 9.17 24.24
CA THR A 503 -9.40 10.37 23.73
C THR A 503 -10.43 11.48 23.43
N MET A 504 -11.53 11.18 22.72
CA MET A 504 -12.57 12.17 22.40
C MET A 504 -13.36 12.65 23.62
N MET A 505 -13.48 11.81 24.66
CA MET A 505 -14.15 12.18 25.91
C MET A 505 -13.29 13.07 26.81
N THR A 506 -11.97 12.94 26.71
CA THR A 506 -11.00 13.61 27.60
C THR A 506 -10.21 14.74 26.92
N MET A 507 -10.30 14.87 25.59
CA MET A 507 -9.61 15.91 24.83
C MET A 507 -10.06 17.29 25.29
N ASP A 508 -9.07 18.10 25.68
CA ASP A 508 -9.27 19.52 25.95
C ASP A 508 -9.50 20.27 24.62
N PRO A 509 -10.62 21.00 24.46
CA PRO A 509 -10.84 21.86 23.30
C PRO A 509 -9.69 22.84 23.04
N ALA A 510 -8.98 23.28 24.08
CA ALA A 510 -7.83 24.17 23.94
C ALA A 510 -6.69 23.54 23.11
N ALA A 511 -6.56 22.21 23.09
CA ALA A 511 -5.57 21.51 22.27
C ALA A 511 -5.83 21.64 20.75
N LEU A 512 -7.01 22.10 20.36
CA LEU A 512 -7.40 22.36 18.97
C LEU A 512 -7.67 23.84 18.71
N ASP A 513 -7.20 24.73 19.59
CA ASP A 513 -7.46 26.18 19.56
C ASP A 513 -8.98 26.50 19.57
N LEU A 514 -9.77 25.70 20.28
CA LEU A 514 -11.22 25.88 20.39
C LEU A 514 -11.62 26.34 21.80
N PRO A 515 -12.66 27.19 21.93
CA PRO A 515 -13.19 27.54 23.25
C PRO A 515 -13.85 26.33 23.92
N ALA A 516 -13.91 26.37 25.25
CA ALA A 516 -14.36 25.24 26.08
C ALA A 516 -15.81 24.80 25.79
N ASP A 517 -16.66 25.70 25.29
CA ASP A 517 -18.05 25.42 24.90
C ASP A 517 -18.15 24.47 23.69
N ARG A 518 -17.08 24.35 22.89
CA ARG A 518 -17.01 23.42 21.76
C ARG A 518 -16.68 21.99 22.17
N ALA A 519 -16.45 21.70 23.46
CA ALA A 519 -16.26 20.35 23.98
C ALA A 519 -17.37 19.36 23.56
N TYR A 520 -18.60 19.86 23.42
CA TYR A 520 -19.75 19.06 23.00
C TYR A 520 -19.51 18.33 21.66
N TYR A 521 -18.87 18.97 20.68
CA TYR A 521 -18.63 18.38 19.36
C TYR A 521 -17.72 17.14 19.42
N MET A 522 -16.77 17.14 20.34
CA MET A 522 -15.89 16.00 20.60
C MET A 522 -16.60 14.91 21.40
N ARG A 523 -17.34 15.30 22.46
CA ARG A 523 -18.06 14.35 23.33
C ARG A 523 -19.16 13.59 22.60
N VAL A 524 -19.87 14.20 21.64
CA VAL A 524 -20.86 13.49 20.81
C VAL A 524 -20.21 12.34 20.04
N MET A 525 -19.03 12.57 19.46
CA MET A 525 -18.27 11.49 18.81
C MET A 525 -17.82 10.44 19.82
N GLY A 526 -17.33 10.86 20.99
CA GLY A 526 -16.97 9.97 22.08
C GLY A 526 -18.11 9.01 22.47
N TRP A 527 -19.32 9.53 22.67
CA TRP A 527 -20.51 8.72 22.96
C TRP A 527 -20.87 7.76 21.83
N LEU A 528 -20.76 8.20 20.57
CA LEU A 528 -21.00 7.33 19.41
C LEU A 528 -19.99 6.16 19.37
N LEU A 529 -18.72 6.43 19.66
CA LEU A 529 -17.67 5.40 19.73
C LEU A 529 -17.87 4.44 20.92
N ILE A 530 -18.33 4.93 22.07
CA ILE A 530 -18.73 4.08 23.21
C ILE A 530 -19.91 3.19 22.82
N PHE A 531 -20.89 3.73 22.11
CA PHE A 531 -22.03 2.97 21.60
C PHE A 531 -21.61 1.88 20.62
N GLU A 532 -20.65 2.15 19.73
CA GLU A 532 -20.05 1.13 18.87
C GLU A 532 -19.38 0.01 19.68
N CYS A 533 -18.61 0.35 20.72
CA CYS A 533 -17.97 -0.63 21.60
C CYS A 533 -19.00 -1.51 22.34
N ALA A 534 -20.07 -0.90 22.84
CA ALA A 534 -21.16 -1.62 23.49
C ALA A 534 -21.85 -2.58 22.50
N THR A 535 -22.09 -2.11 21.27
CA THR A 535 -22.66 -2.94 20.20
C THR A 535 -21.73 -4.11 19.86
N ALA A 536 -20.42 -3.87 19.76
CA ALA A 536 -19.44 -4.92 19.53
C ALA A 536 -19.49 -6.01 20.62
N ALA A 537 -19.56 -5.60 21.90
CA ALA A 537 -19.69 -6.53 23.02
C ALA A 537 -20.98 -7.37 22.95
N VAL A 538 -22.11 -6.73 22.64
CA VAL A 538 -23.40 -7.42 22.44
C VAL A 538 -23.29 -8.41 21.27
N CYS A 539 -22.69 -8.02 20.15
CA CYS A 539 -22.53 -8.89 18.99
C CYS A 539 -21.60 -10.08 19.26
N VAL A 540 -20.54 -9.91 20.08
CA VAL A 540 -19.72 -11.03 20.55
C VAL A 540 -20.58 -12.02 21.34
N VAL A 541 -21.39 -11.53 22.29
CA VAL A 541 -22.27 -12.39 23.09
C VAL A 541 -23.29 -13.11 22.20
N LEU A 542 -23.94 -12.41 21.28
CA LEU A 542 -24.88 -12.99 20.32
C LEU A 542 -24.22 -14.06 19.45
N ALA A 543 -23.01 -13.80 18.94
CA ALA A 543 -22.28 -14.75 18.12
C ALA A 543 -21.90 -16.02 18.88
N LEU A 544 -21.49 -15.90 20.15
CA LEU A 544 -21.18 -17.05 21.01
C LEU A 544 -22.43 -17.85 21.41
N ASN A 545 -23.62 -17.23 21.35
CA ASN A 545 -24.92 -17.84 21.58
C ASN A 545 -25.60 -18.28 20.27
N ASP A 546 -24.84 -18.60 19.23
CA ASP A 546 -25.32 -19.10 17.93
C ASP A 546 -26.21 -18.16 17.10
N HIS A 547 -26.33 -16.90 17.52
CA HIS A 547 -26.99 -15.84 16.75
C HIS A 547 -25.99 -15.05 15.86
N GLY A 548 -24.99 -15.74 15.30
CA GLY A 548 -23.91 -15.11 14.53
C GLY A 548 -24.37 -14.30 13.31
N LYS A 549 -25.39 -14.76 12.58
CA LYS A 549 -25.98 -14.00 11.46
C LYS A 549 -26.58 -12.67 11.92
N LEU A 550 -27.30 -12.70 13.04
CA LEU A 550 -27.92 -11.51 13.64
C LEU A 550 -26.85 -10.55 14.14
N ALA A 551 -25.82 -11.07 14.83
CA ALA A 551 -24.69 -10.28 15.31
C ALA A 551 -23.99 -9.50 14.18
N GLN A 552 -23.74 -10.17 13.04
CA GLN A 552 -23.15 -9.51 11.88
C GLN A 552 -24.06 -8.46 11.26
N GLY A 553 -25.36 -8.76 11.13
CA GLY A 553 -26.34 -7.82 10.60
C GLY A 553 -26.42 -6.57 11.46
N ILE A 554 -26.56 -6.72 12.78
CA ILE A 554 -26.58 -5.61 13.73
C ILE A 554 -25.31 -4.79 13.61
N TYR A 555 -24.13 -5.42 13.71
CA TYR A 555 -22.88 -4.66 13.74
C TYR A 555 -22.63 -3.94 12.42
N LEU A 556 -22.82 -4.60 11.26
CA LEU A 556 -22.69 -3.95 9.95
C LEU A 556 -23.67 -2.78 9.78
N SER A 557 -24.93 -2.95 10.17
CA SER A 557 -25.94 -1.90 10.04
C SER A 557 -25.68 -0.72 10.97
N VAL A 558 -25.29 -0.97 12.22
CA VAL A 558 -24.93 0.07 13.19
C VAL A 558 -23.69 0.82 12.71
N THR A 559 -22.62 0.13 12.32
CA THR A 559 -21.43 0.78 11.78
C THR A 559 -21.78 1.58 10.54
N ALA A 560 -22.53 1.02 9.58
CA ALA A 560 -22.94 1.72 8.36
C ALA A 560 -23.70 3.02 8.65
N PHE A 561 -24.65 2.96 9.59
CA PHE A 561 -25.39 4.14 10.04
C PHE A 561 -24.45 5.16 10.70
N ASN A 562 -23.62 4.73 11.64
CA ASN A 562 -22.71 5.61 12.38
C ASN A 562 -21.74 6.32 11.44
N VAL A 563 -21.09 5.59 10.51
CA VAL A 563 -20.03 6.15 9.67
C VAL A 563 -20.55 6.90 8.44
N ALA A 564 -21.59 6.40 7.77
CA ALA A 564 -22.04 6.99 6.50
C ALA A 564 -23.17 8.01 6.71
N ILE A 565 -24.04 7.82 7.71
CA ILE A 565 -25.21 8.67 7.92
C ILE A 565 -24.93 9.65 9.05
N PHE A 566 -24.75 9.17 10.28
CA PHE A 566 -24.62 10.04 11.45
C PHE A 566 -23.37 10.93 11.35
N LEU A 567 -22.17 10.35 11.25
CA LEU A 567 -20.93 11.13 11.13
C LEU A 567 -20.80 11.84 9.77
N GLY A 568 -21.47 11.32 8.74
CA GLY A 568 -21.56 11.99 7.43
C GLY A 568 -22.30 13.33 7.52
N VAL A 569 -23.45 13.35 8.19
CA VAL A 569 -24.24 14.58 8.43
C VAL A 569 -23.58 15.44 9.51
N TRP A 570 -23.16 14.84 10.62
CA TRP A 570 -22.50 15.54 11.73
C TRP A 570 -21.23 16.25 11.28
N GLY A 571 -20.50 15.68 10.30
CA GLY A 571 -19.32 16.30 9.73
C GLY A 571 -19.59 17.69 9.12
N PHE A 572 -20.78 17.95 8.56
CA PHE A 572 -21.15 19.28 8.09
C PHE A 572 -21.33 20.27 9.25
N VAL A 573 -21.98 19.84 10.33
CA VAL A 573 -22.16 20.64 11.54
C VAL A 573 -20.81 20.98 12.18
N VAL A 574 -19.93 19.98 12.28
CA VAL A 574 -18.57 20.14 12.82
C VAL A 574 -17.74 21.06 11.93
N MET A 575 -17.82 20.92 10.60
CA MET A 575 -17.10 21.80 9.68
C MET A 575 -17.46 23.26 9.88
N GLU A 576 -18.75 23.58 10.06
CA GLU A 576 -19.23 24.95 10.25
C GLU A 576 -18.88 25.49 11.65
N LYS A 577 -19.03 24.67 12.70
CA LYS A 577 -19.05 25.13 14.09
C LYS A 577 -17.79 24.80 14.89
N ALA A 578 -16.96 23.89 14.41
CA ALA A 578 -15.75 23.40 15.08
C ALA A 578 -14.78 22.76 14.05
N SER A 579 -14.44 23.50 12.99
CA SER A 579 -13.64 22.99 11.85
C SER A 579 -12.38 22.18 12.24
N PRO A 580 -11.58 22.57 13.26
CA PRO A 580 -10.43 21.77 13.73
C PRO A 580 -10.77 20.34 14.19
N VAL A 581 -12.01 20.06 14.57
CA VAL A 581 -12.51 18.74 15.01
C VAL A 581 -12.89 17.84 13.82
N LEU A 582 -13.03 18.39 12.61
CA LEU A 582 -13.40 17.63 11.41
C LEU A 582 -12.45 16.45 11.14
N ARG A 583 -11.17 16.61 11.47
CA ARG A 583 -10.17 15.53 11.37
C ARG A 583 -10.48 14.35 12.26
N ASN A 584 -11.03 14.62 13.45
CA ASN A 584 -11.39 13.59 14.41
C ASN A 584 -12.64 12.82 14.00
N VAL A 585 -13.55 13.44 13.21
CA VAL A 585 -14.70 12.76 12.59
C VAL A 585 -14.21 11.67 11.65
N ALA A 586 -13.26 11.97 10.77
CA ALA A 586 -12.71 11.01 9.81
C ALA A 586 -12.03 9.81 10.50
N VAL A 587 -11.24 10.08 11.55
CA VAL A 587 -10.62 9.02 12.37
C VAL A 587 -11.68 8.17 13.09
N SER A 588 -12.73 8.81 13.62
CA SER A 588 -13.85 8.10 14.26
C SER A 588 -14.57 7.17 13.28
N GLN A 589 -14.79 7.60 12.04
CA GLN A 589 -15.37 6.76 10.99
C GLN A 589 -14.48 5.56 10.68
N PHE A 590 -13.17 5.78 10.53
CA PHE A 590 -12.21 4.73 10.22
C PHE A 590 -12.16 3.63 11.27
N LEU A 591 -12.01 4.01 12.54
CA LEU A 591 -11.83 3.04 13.62
C LEU A 591 -13.06 2.16 13.78
N GLN A 592 -14.27 2.76 13.67
CA GLN A 592 -15.53 2.00 13.66
C GLN A 592 -15.57 1.05 12.47
N LEU A 593 -15.26 1.53 11.26
CA LEU A 593 -15.21 0.69 10.06
C LEU A 593 -14.26 -0.50 10.24
N ILE A 594 -13.01 -0.29 10.62
CA ILE A 594 -12.02 -1.37 10.79
C ILE A 594 -12.43 -2.34 11.90
N SER A 595 -12.96 -1.83 13.01
CA SER A 595 -13.48 -2.67 14.09
C SER A 595 -14.60 -3.60 13.61
N CYS A 596 -15.49 -3.09 12.76
CA CYS A 596 -16.54 -3.83 12.08
C CYS A 596 -15.98 -4.92 11.17
N LEU A 597 -15.03 -4.59 10.29
CA LEU A 597 -14.41 -5.55 9.39
C LEU A 597 -13.72 -6.70 10.15
N ILE A 598 -13.01 -6.39 11.23
CA ILE A 598 -12.30 -7.39 12.05
C ILE A 598 -13.31 -8.35 12.71
N LEU A 599 -14.28 -7.81 13.46
CA LEU A 599 -15.21 -8.64 14.22
C LEU A 599 -16.14 -9.44 13.30
N VAL A 600 -16.68 -8.83 12.25
CA VAL A 600 -17.58 -9.50 11.30
C VAL A 600 -16.84 -10.62 10.57
N THR A 601 -15.58 -10.40 10.17
CA THR A 601 -14.75 -11.45 9.55
C THR A 601 -14.53 -12.61 10.49
N ALA A 602 -14.19 -12.34 11.76
CA ALA A 602 -13.98 -13.38 12.78
C ALA A 602 -15.25 -14.20 13.01
N ILE A 603 -16.42 -13.55 13.16
CA ILE A 603 -17.71 -14.26 13.27
C ILE A 603 -17.98 -15.08 12.02
N ASP A 604 -17.77 -14.50 10.82
CA ASP A 604 -18.08 -15.16 9.55
C ASP A 604 -17.22 -16.42 9.33
N MET A 605 -15.98 -16.40 9.82
CA MET A 605 -15.04 -17.52 9.67
C MET A 605 -15.58 -18.78 10.35
N PHE A 606 -16.19 -18.65 11.53
CA PHE A 606 -16.73 -19.79 12.28
C PHE A 606 -18.19 -20.08 11.92
N LEU A 607 -18.98 -19.07 11.57
CA LEU A 607 -20.37 -19.25 11.18
C LEU A 607 -20.54 -20.25 10.00
N TRP A 608 -19.56 -20.31 9.11
CA TRP A 608 -19.58 -21.17 7.92
C TRP A 608 -18.50 -22.24 7.89
N LYS A 609 -17.73 -22.41 8.98
CA LYS A 609 -16.66 -23.40 9.08
C LYS A 609 -17.28 -24.80 9.07
N GLY A 610 -16.91 -25.62 8.09
CA GLY A 610 -17.46 -26.96 7.94
C GLY A 610 -18.93 -27.00 7.50
N SER A 611 -19.53 -25.87 7.10
CA SER A 611 -20.87 -25.86 6.50
C SER A 611 -20.90 -26.76 5.27
N LYS A 612 -22.03 -27.46 5.11
CA LYS A 612 -22.38 -28.22 3.89
C LYS A 612 -22.15 -27.35 2.66
N GLU A 613 -21.46 -27.92 1.67
CA GLU A 613 -21.20 -27.27 0.39
C GLU A 613 -22.17 -27.75 -0.68
N VAL A 614 -22.74 -26.82 -1.45
CA VAL A 614 -23.62 -27.15 -2.60
C VAL A 614 -22.84 -27.90 -3.69
N GLY A 615 -21.55 -27.62 -3.81
CA GLY A 615 -20.65 -28.28 -4.75
C GLY A 615 -19.26 -27.67 -4.69
N THR A 616 -18.31 -28.32 -5.38
CA THR A 616 -16.93 -27.85 -5.47
C THR A 616 -16.81 -26.61 -6.35
N LEU A 617 -15.87 -25.71 -6.01
CA LEU A 617 -15.57 -24.54 -6.84
C LEU A 617 -15.01 -25.00 -8.19
N LYS A 618 -15.56 -24.45 -9.28
CA LYS A 618 -15.20 -24.81 -10.65
C LYS A 618 -14.21 -23.81 -11.23
N TRP A 619 -12.95 -23.90 -10.80
CA TRP A 619 -11.85 -23.10 -11.36
C TRP A 619 -11.73 -23.29 -12.87
N GLY A 620 -11.36 -22.23 -13.60
CA GLY A 620 -11.21 -22.25 -15.05
C GLY A 620 -12.46 -21.79 -15.81
N LYS A 621 -13.60 -21.63 -15.12
CA LYS A 621 -14.89 -21.21 -15.71
C LYS A 621 -15.09 -19.69 -15.77
N MET A 622 -14.11 -18.92 -15.35
CA MET A 622 -14.20 -17.46 -15.40
C MET A 622 -14.34 -16.94 -16.83
N THR A 623 -15.08 -15.84 -17.00
CA THR A 623 -15.32 -15.24 -18.31
C THR A 623 -14.08 -14.47 -18.78
N THR A 624 -13.85 -14.39 -20.09
CA THR A 624 -12.78 -13.53 -20.63
C THR A 624 -12.96 -12.06 -20.21
N ARG A 625 -14.21 -11.60 -20.06
CA ARG A 625 -14.54 -10.24 -19.57
C ARG A 625 -13.96 -9.96 -18.19
N SER A 626 -14.00 -10.93 -17.29
CA SER A 626 -13.41 -10.78 -15.95
C SER A 626 -11.89 -10.70 -15.96
N GLN A 627 -11.22 -11.28 -16.97
CA GLN A 627 -9.77 -11.13 -17.13
C GLN A 627 -9.41 -9.72 -17.62
N TYR A 628 -10.19 -9.15 -18.53
CA TYR A 628 -10.03 -7.74 -18.91
C TYR A 628 -10.23 -6.79 -17.72
N ALA A 629 -11.08 -7.15 -16.75
CA ALA A 629 -11.21 -6.38 -15.51
C ALA A 629 -9.90 -6.35 -14.68
N LEU A 630 -9.18 -7.47 -14.56
CA LEU A 630 -7.86 -7.49 -13.88
C LEU A 630 -6.80 -6.66 -14.62
N LEU A 631 -6.80 -6.70 -15.96
CA LEU A 631 -5.93 -5.86 -16.78
C LEU A 631 -6.25 -4.37 -16.56
N LEU A 632 -7.54 -4.02 -16.59
CA LEU A 632 -7.99 -2.65 -16.37
C LEU A 632 -7.64 -2.15 -14.96
N LEU A 633 -7.79 -2.98 -13.93
CA LEU A 633 -7.37 -2.65 -12.56
C LEU A 633 -5.87 -2.29 -12.50
N THR A 634 -5.02 -3.04 -13.21
CA THR A 634 -3.58 -2.77 -13.28
C THR A 634 -3.30 -1.43 -13.94
N ILE A 635 -3.98 -1.12 -15.04
CA ILE A 635 -3.84 0.17 -15.73
C ILE A 635 -4.25 1.31 -14.80
N VAL A 636 -5.42 1.19 -14.16
CA VAL A 636 -5.97 2.23 -13.28
C VAL A 636 -5.08 2.47 -12.06
N ILE A 637 -4.56 1.43 -11.40
CA ILE A 637 -3.67 1.63 -10.23
C ILE A 637 -2.33 2.24 -10.65
N THR A 638 -1.80 1.88 -11.82
CA THR A 638 -0.54 2.45 -12.34
C THR A 638 -0.72 3.94 -12.64
N MET A 639 -1.82 4.31 -13.30
CA MET A 639 -2.18 5.72 -13.52
C MET A 639 -2.35 6.48 -12.21
N ASN A 640 -3.04 5.89 -11.23
CA ASN A 640 -3.25 6.52 -9.92
C ASN A 640 -1.93 6.75 -9.18
N MET A 641 -0.98 5.80 -9.23
CA MET A 641 0.34 5.98 -8.64
C MET A 641 1.17 7.06 -9.34
N GLY A 642 1.12 7.14 -10.67
CA GLY A 642 1.78 8.21 -11.43
C GLY A 642 1.22 9.59 -11.12
N LEU A 643 -0.11 9.69 -11.05
CA LEU A 643 -0.83 10.90 -10.70
C LEU A 643 -0.48 11.39 -9.28
N MET A 644 -0.46 10.49 -8.30
CA MET A 644 -0.09 10.84 -6.93
C MET A 644 1.37 11.26 -6.78
N GLY A 645 2.28 10.65 -7.58
CA GLY A 645 3.66 11.10 -7.68
C GLY A 645 3.77 12.56 -8.13
N PHE A 646 3.01 12.93 -9.16
CA PHE A 646 2.91 14.30 -9.65
C PHE A 646 2.33 15.27 -8.63
N ILE A 647 1.15 14.98 -8.06
CA ILE A 647 0.50 15.85 -7.07
C ILE A 647 1.47 16.17 -5.95
N ARG A 648 2.04 15.14 -5.30
CA ARG A 648 2.93 15.32 -4.15
C ARG A 648 4.18 16.14 -4.49
N SER A 649 4.80 15.88 -5.64
CA SER A 649 5.96 16.67 -6.03
C SER A 649 5.57 18.11 -6.38
N GLY A 650 4.41 18.29 -7.02
CA GLY A 650 3.88 19.58 -7.45
C GLY A 650 3.39 20.48 -6.32
N LEU A 651 3.02 19.93 -5.16
CA LEU A 651 2.66 20.73 -3.97
C LEU A 651 3.77 21.68 -3.53
N ARG A 652 5.02 21.35 -3.83
CA ARG A 652 6.19 22.20 -3.54
C ARG A 652 6.38 23.33 -4.55
N GLY A 653 5.62 23.36 -5.65
CA GLY A 653 5.79 24.36 -6.71
C GLY A 653 7.18 24.31 -7.35
N ASP A 654 7.88 25.44 -7.29
CA ASP A 654 9.24 25.65 -7.78
C ASP A 654 10.31 25.40 -6.71
N TRP A 655 10.00 24.62 -5.67
CA TRP A 655 10.95 24.28 -4.62
C TRP A 655 11.43 22.83 -4.72
N HIS A 656 12.73 22.62 -4.65
CA HIS A 656 13.31 21.31 -4.39
C HIS A 656 13.11 20.91 -2.92
N ILE A 657 13.28 21.86 -2.00
CA ILE A 657 12.99 21.68 -0.57
C ILE A 657 12.14 22.87 -0.16
N PHE A 658 10.90 22.60 0.22
CA PHE A 658 9.88 23.64 0.44
C PHE A 658 10.35 24.67 1.48
N GLY A 659 10.42 25.95 1.08
CA GLY A 659 10.84 27.06 1.94
C GLY A 659 12.35 27.17 2.23
N ILE A 660 13.17 26.25 1.70
CA ILE A 660 14.61 26.18 2.00
C ILE A 660 15.45 26.27 0.72
N MET A 661 15.14 25.46 -0.29
CA MET A 661 15.89 25.41 -1.55
C MET A 661 14.96 25.54 -2.74
N ARG A 662 14.99 26.72 -3.38
CA ARG A 662 14.23 27.02 -4.58
C ARG A 662 14.96 26.52 -5.83
N ASP A 663 14.20 25.93 -6.74
CA ASP A 663 14.64 25.62 -8.11
C ASP A 663 14.63 26.93 -8.91
N THR A 664 15.80 27.37 -9.36
CA THR A 664 15.99 28.62 -10.11
C THR A 664 16.15 28.36 -11.61
N SER A 665 15.91 27.14 -12.08
CA SER A 665 15.93 26.84 -13.51
C SER A 665 14.72 27.45 -14.23
N ASP A 666 14.87 27.70 -15.53
CA ASP A 666 13.77 28.24 -16.36
C ASP A 666 12.55 27.29 -16.44
N TRP A 667 12.74 26.02 -16.10
CA TRP A 667 11.73 24.96 -16.09
C TRP A 667 11.26 24.57 -14.68
N ALA A 668 11.52 25.41 -13.68
CA ALA A 668 11.14 25.18 -12.28
C ALA A 668 9.62 25.22 -12.02
N GLY A 669 8.83 25.73 -12.97
CA GLY A 669 7.37 25.84 -12.82
C GLY A 669 6.65 24.49 -12.67
N THR A 670 5.49 24.51 -12.03
CA THR A 670 4.59 23.35 -11.96
C THR A 670 4.06 23.02 -13.37
N PRO A 671 4.28 21.79 -13.89
CA PRO A 671 3.77 21.40 -15.20
C PRO A 671 2.24 21.45 -15.28
N THR A 672 1.70 21.75 -16.47
CA THR A 672 0.25 21.73 -16.71
C THR A 672 -0.32 20.31 -16.67
N ASN A 673 -1.64 20.18 -16.48
CA ASN A 673 -2.33 18.88 -16.57
C ASN A 673 -2.10 18.17 -17.92
N PHE A 674 -1.88 18.92 -18.99
CA PHE A 674 -1.53 18.36 -20.30
C PHE A 674 -0.16 17.66 -20.26
N VAL A 675 0.88 18.36 -19.81
CA VAL A 675 2.24 17.81 -19.68
C VAL A 675 2.23 16.62 -18.72
N MET A 676 1.46 16.72 -17.63
CA MET A 676 1.28 15.61 -16.71
C MET A 676 0.66 14.39 -17.37
N THR A 677 -0.37 14.58 -18.18
CA THR A 677 -1.04 13.46 -18.87
C THR A 677 -0.08 12.75 -19.82
N GLN A 678 0.74 13.51 -20.56
CA GLN A 678 1.76 12.94 -21.43
C GLN A 678 2.80 12.14 -20.66
N GLN A 679 3.31 12.71 -19.56
CA GLN A 679 4.37 12.10 -18.78
C GLN A 679 3.90 10.84 -18.05
N VAL A 680 2.78 10.94 -17.33
CA VAL A 680 2.20 9.82 -16.59
C VAL A 680 1.73 8.74 -17.57
N GLY A 681 1.03 9.12 -18.64
CA GLY A 681 0.58 8.18 -19.67
C GLY A 681 1.73 7.46 -20.37
N GLY A 682 2.79 8.18 -20.73
CA GLY A 682 4.01 7.60 -21.32
C GLY A 682 4.71 6.63 -20.36
N ALA A 683 4.85 7.00 -19.09
CA ALA A 683 5.45 6.13 -18.07
C ALA A 683 4.59 4.89 -17.81
N VAL A 684 3.26 5.02 -17.75
CA VAL A 684 2.33 3.89 -17.63
C VAL A 684 2.47 2.94 -18.82
N LEU A 685 2.47 3.48 -20.05
CA LEU A 685 2.61 2.66 -21.25
C LEU A 685 3.94 1.91 -21.24
N LEU A 686 5.05 2.58 -20.94
CA LEU A 686 6.37 1.95 -20.90
C LEU A 686 6.45 0.87 -19.80
N PHE A 687 5.86 1.13 -18.63
CA PHE A 687 5.77 0.15 -17.56
C PHE A 687 4.97 -1.09 -17.98
N LEU A 688 3.82 -0.91 -18.63
CA LEU A 688 2.99 -2.02 -19.11
C LEU A 688 3.69 -2.84 -20.20
N VAL A 689 4.41 -2.17 -21.13
CA VAL A 689 5.26 -2.85 -22.12
C VAL A 689 6.38 -3.63 -21.41
N GLY A 690 7.01 -3.03 -20.41
CA GLY A 690 8.00 -3.69 -19.57
C GLY A 690 7.43 -4.95 -18.88
N CYS A 691 6.24 -4.85 -18.29
CA CYS A 691 5.54 -5.98 -17.70
C CYS A 691 5.24 -7.07 -18.72
N ALA A 692 4.71 -6.72 -19.90
CA ALA A 692 4.44 -7.67 -20.97
C ALA A 692 5.72 -8.39 -21.42
N PHE A 693 6.83 -7.67 -21.56
CA PHE A 693 8.13 -8.23 -21.89
C PHE A 693 8.64 -9.18 -20.80
N MET A 694 8.54 -8.79 -19.52
CA MET A 694 8.90 -9.66 -18.39
C MET A 694 8.06 -10.94 -18.35
N PHE A 695 6.75 -10.82 -18.57
CA PHE A 695 5.82 -11.96 -18.59
C PHE A 695 6.12 -12.91 -19.75
N TRP A 696 6.52 -12.37 -20.90
CA TRP A 696 6.96 -13.15 -22.04
C TRP A 696 8.30 -13.86 -21.76
N LEU A 697 9.28 -13.18 -21.18
CA LEU A 697 10.58 -13.78 -20.84
C LEU A 697 10.44 -14.91 -19.81
N GLY A 698 9.59 -14.74 -18.81
CA GLY A 698 9.25 -15.80 -17.86
C GLY A 698 8.66 -17.05 -18.51
N ASN A 699 7.95 -16.92 -19.64
CA ASN A 699 7.43 -18.08 -20.38
C ASN A 699 8.52 -18.89 -21.06
N LEU A 700 9.54 -18.22 -21.60
CA LEU A 700 10.65 -18.89 -22.26
C LEU A 700 11.44 -19.74 -21.26
N VAL A 701 11.72 -19.18 -20.07
CA VAL A 701 12.44 -19.88 -19.01
C VAL A 701 11.68 -21.12 -18.52
N ASN A 702 10.37 -21.01 -18.34
CA ASN A 702 9.54 -22.15 -17.92
C ASN A 702 9.46 -23.24 -18.99
N LYS A 703 9.48 -22.88 -20.28
CA LYS A 703 9.47 -23.85 -21.39
C LYS A 703 10.79 -24.63 -21.46
N VAL A 704 11.93 -23.95 -21.29
CA VAL A 704 13.27 -24.57 -21.27
C VAL A 704 13.42 -25.55 -20.09
N ASN A 705 12.88 -25.21 -18.91
CA ASN A 705 12.93 -26.10 -17.74
C ASN A 705 11.93 -27.28 -17.79
N SER A 706 11.01 -27.29 -18.76
CA SER A 706 10.00 -28.36 -18.93
C SER A 706 10.38 -29.42 -19.96
N GLU A 707 11.46 -29.22 -20.71
CA GLU A 707 12.04 -30.27 -21.55
C GLU A 707 12.90 -31.20 -20.67
N PRO A 708 12.60 -32.50 -20.58
CA PRO A 708 13.48 -33.43 -19.89
C PRO A 708 14.79 -33.54 -20.67
N SER A 709 15.92 -33.50 -19.96
CA SER A 709 17.25 -33.79 -20.51
C SER A 709 17.32 -35.25 -20.98
N SER A 710 16.84 -35.52 -22.18
CA SER A 710 16.93 -36.84 -22.82
C SER A 710 18.15 -36.93 -23.75
N SER A 711 19.36 -36.72 -23.21
CA SER A 711 20.57 -36.91 -24.03
C SER A 711 21.87 -37.18 -23.27
N GLU A 712 21.84 -37.80 -22.09
CA GLU A 712 23.07 -38.29 -21.43
C GLU A 712 22.79 -39.62 -20.71
N ASN A 713 22.72 -40.72 -21.47
CA ASN A 713 23.06 -42.09 -21.04
C ASN A 713 22.79 -43.15 -22.13
N GLU A 714 23.24 -42.90 -23.36
CA GLU A 714 23.41 -43.95 -24.38
C GLU A 714 24.74 -43.73 -25.07
N GLY A 715 25.79 -44.39 -24.59
CA GLY A 715 27.11 -44.33 -25.20
C GLY A 715 28.26 -44.69 -24.27
N GLU A 716 28.19 -45.83 -23.57
CA GLU A 716 29.37 -46.53 -23.04
C GLU A 716 29.00 -47.98 -22.70
N ALA A 717 28.76 -48.77 -23.76
CA ALA A 717 28.80 -50.24 -23.75
C ALA A 717 28.92 -50.73 -25.20
N GLU A 718 30.08 -50.51 -25.81
CA GLU A 718 30.80 -51.43 -26.71
C GLU A 718 32.16 -50.84 -27.12
#